data_AF-A0A1E3GJ49-F1
#
_entry.id   AF-A0A1E3GJ49-F1
#
_cell.length_a   1.000
_cell.length_b   1.000
_cell.length_c   1.000
_cell.angle_alpha   90.00
_cell.angle_beta   90.00
_cell.angle_gamma   90.00
#
_symmetry.space_group_name_H-M   'P 1'
#
loop_
_entity.id
_entity.type
_entity.pdbx_description
1 polymer ?
#
loop_
_entity_poly.entity_id
_entity_poly.type
_entity_poly.pdbx_seq_one_letter_code
_entity_poly.pdbx_strand_id
1 'polypeptide(L)'
;MQTPTLQFPTGTALLREMANHFGLKNYTGLAKQVDEYTDNIHYPHYFEESFIKALFTTKYFSAKTQSKMIHAFKQAMQEFYSFQLLFSLNGDAHQKTTDDFLNLMISVKFVPILKHHLVSLGYVSKKQKTHFLRELLKQNFNAKKLDKELQDRFRVWGNLDELPDPQNLQLIVKDHIHFTKQIDTLSALLTARALDSLYKNGVTEKEISDQEFAPFIQQHLNTENESAYIHLSLNEFIFSSLLQIPKDNIILEEYKGNAEGTLALLNKRIQGLSDQLRFSLTNIDLFMDSINQNLEFESLRFSGHWAKARYCLFTGKLDDAIQNYLECVECCMRYDGRNLEQVLTEAFTACSLLQTPKNDILRKFANIAIRYHLRLSKVDLDFDNLPQKFKLENVFETWELIAFRASTYEVFDEELFLMEECDFLKNIPKQKFLMLKDNIRIDLTRPNKVIKVDSQNTVKMPQLLHAIQVRDVKAVKALLDAGADVNQMSINNNSALTMCLNDNILELTAEQRQILSMLLEHTFLPATLNTVTSKKRLSALHLAIQIGDLELVNTLIQIGCNVNLLADIDHHSPLHITLKLLHLSQRKFTFEDMIKQTILHPEQSQYSLHQHSAGKLKLDDVLKNLNSPMGREIGKELFEVMKPKVSTEQLKKIVFTLLNAGADVNQPAKLPISGYTPFMLALEGDEYEIAKYMLDHCKADMKKSYIDPRNGQLVFPSDIMHHFQSTKCKQLIH
;
A
#
# COMPACT_ATOMS: atom_id res chain seq x y z
N MET A 1 19.40 -27.69 -33.79
CA MET A 1 19.18 -26.24 -33.70
C MET A 1 18.30 -26.01 -32.47
N GLN A 2 18.89 -25.54 -31.38
CA GLN A 2 18.16 -25.19 -30.17
C GLN A 2 17.40 -23.90 -30.49
N THR A 3 16.08 -23.96 -30.50
CA THR A 3 15.23 -22.77 -30.49
C THR A 3 15.58 -21.96 -29.23
N PRO A 4 15.90 -20.67 -29.35
CA PRO A 4 16.14 -19.84 -28.18
C PRO A 4 14.82 -19.81 -27.40
N THR A 5 14.87 -20.26 -26.16
CA THR A 5 13.81 -20.03 -25.18
C THR A 5 13.54 -18.53 -25.15
N LEU A 6 12.33 -18.13 -25.57
CA LEU A 6 11.81 -16.78 -25.36
C LEU A 6 11.80 -16.54 -23.84
N GLN A 7 12.88 -15.93 -23.33
CA GLN A 7 12.87 -15.35 -22.00
C GLN A 7 11.98 -14.12 -22.08
N PHE A 8 10.74 -14.26 -21.61
CA PHE A 8 9.85 -13.12 -21.42
C PHE A 8 10.56 -12.06 -20.55
N PRO A 9 10.55 -10.78 -20.94
CA PRO A 9 11.19 -9.72 -20.19
C PRO A 9 10.29 -9.41 -19.01
N THR A 10 10.55 -10.12 -17.92
CA THR A 10 10.07 -9.74 -16.59
C THR A 10 10.67 -8.38 -16.24
N GLY A 11 10.05 -7.58 -15.35
CA GLY A 11 10.64 -6.32 -14.87
C GLY A 11 12.11 -6.49 -14.44
N THR A 12 12.51 -7.68 -14.02
CA THR A 12 13.89 -8.16 -13.82
C THR A 12 14.87 -7.89 -14.97
N ALA A 13 14.49 -7.93 -16.25
CA ALA A 13 15.36 -7.62 -17.39
C ALA A 13 15.72 -6.12 -17.46
N LEU A 14 14.70 -5.26 -17.32
CA LEU A 14 14.85 -3.81 -17.16
C LEU A 14 15.70 -3.45 -15.95
N LEU A 15 15.43 -4.11 -14.84
CA LEU A 15 16.08 -3.83 -13.58
C LEU A 15 17.55 -4.28 -13.58
N ARG A 16 17.86 -5.39 -14.27
CA ARG A 16 19.22 -5.85 -14.53
C ARG A 16 19.94 -4.93 -15.52
N GLU A 17 19.27 -4.43 -16.55
CA GLU A 17 19.78 -3.37 -17.45
C GLU A 17 20.11 -2.10 -16.64
N MET A 18 19.15 -1.54 -15.88
CA MET A 18 19.33 -0.32 -15.08
C MET A 18 20.46 -0.48 -14.03
N ALA A 19 20.50 -1.58 -13.27
CA ALA A 19 21.55 -1.82 -12.28
C ALA A 19 22.95 -2.00 -12.90
N ASN A 20 23.03 -2.70 -14.04
CA ASN A 20 24.27 -2.81 -14.83
C ASN A 20 24.68 -1.46 -15.43
N HIS A 21 23.71 -0.63 -15.81
CA HIS A 21 23.92 0.68 -16.44
C HIS A 21 24.42 1.73 -15.43
N PHE A 22 23.98 1.68 -14.16
CA PHE A 22 24.48 2.53 -13.07
C PHE A 22 25.79 2.05 -12.43
N GLY A 23 26.33 0.90 -12.86
CA GLY A 23 27.60 0.37 -12.36
C GLY A 23 27.54 -0.21 -10.94
N LEU A 24 26.33 -0.60 -10.50
CA LEU A 24 26.05 -1.06 -9.15
C LEU A 24 26.52 -2.51 -8.89
N LYS A 25 26.96 -3.23 -9.93
CA LYS A 25 27.50 -4.60 -9.86
C LYS A 25 28.75 -4.75 -8.98
N ASN A 26 29.51 -3.68 -8.81
CA ASN A 26 30.77 -3.70 -8.07
C ASN A 26 30.58 -3.60 -6.54
N TYR A 27 29.34 -3.41 -6.07
CA TYR A 27 28.96 -3.65 -4.68
C TYR A 27 28.61 -5.13 -4.53
N THR A 28 29.58 -5.92 -4.09
CA THR A 28 29.52 -7.39 -3.98
C THR A 28 28.33 -7.92 -3.16
N GLY A 29 27.79 -7.12 -2.23
CA GLY A 29 26.56 -7.44 -1.50
C GLY A 29 25.28 -7.26 -2.34
N LEU A 30 25.23 -6.24 -3.20
CA LEU A 30 24.04 -5.89 -3.99
C LEU A 30 23.95 -6.72 -5.27
N ALA A 31 25.05 -7.02 -5.95
CA ALA A 31 25.04 -7.91 -7.12
C ALA A 31 24.61 -9.33 -6.75
N LYS A 32 25.13 -9.84 -5.62
CA LYS A 32 24.76 -11.15 -5.09
C LYS A 32 23.30 -11.19 -4.64
N GLN A 33 22.80 -10.09 -4.04
CA GLN A 33 21.39 -9.91 -3.75
C GLN A 33 20.55 -9.86 -5.03
N VAL A 34 20.87 -9.00 -5.99
CA VAL A 34 20.12 -8.87 -7.26
C VAL A 34 20.10 -10.19 -8.03
N ASP A 35 21.19 -10.95 -8.05
CA ASP A 35 21.26 -12.27 -8.68
C ASP A 35 20.45 -13.33 -7.89
N GLU A 36 20.59 -13.38 -6.55
CA GLU A 36 19.75 -14.22 -5.65
C GLU A 36 18.25 -13.87 -5.75
N TYR A 37 17.90 -12.60 -6.02
CA TYR A 37 16.54 -12.08 -6.19
C TYR A 37 15.98 -12.31 -7.60
N THR A 38 16.83 -12.29 -8.65
CA THR A 38 16.42 -12.62 -10.02
C THR A 38 16.14 -14.10 -10.20
N ASP A 39 16.87 -14.96 -9.49
CA ASP A 39 16.66 -16.42 -9.51
C ASP A 39 15.51 -16.84 -8.56
N ASN A 40 15.10 -15.97 -7.63
CA ASN A 40 13.96 -16.14 -6.73
C ASN A 40 12.97 -14.96 -6.84
N ILE A 41 12.20 -14.89 -7.93
CA ILE A 41 11.18 -13.84 -8.26
C ILE A 41 10.13 -13.60 -7.15
N HIS A 42 10.14 -14.36 -6.06
CA HIS A 42 9.18 -14.35 -4.98
C HIS A 42 8.97 -13.00 -4.24
N TYR A 43 9.81 -11.97 -4.41
CA TYR A 43 9.70 -10.72 -3.63
C TYR A 43 10.16 -9.41 -4.33
N PRO A 44 9.41 -8.84 -5.30
CA PRO A 44 9.87 -7.64 -6.01
C PRO A 44 9.82 -6.30 -5.23
N HIS A 45 9.33 -6.25 -3.98
CA HIS A 45 9.35 -5.07 -3.09
C HIS A 45 10.76 -4.77 -2.61
N TYR A 46 11.56 -5.84 -2.41
CA TYR A 46 12.97 -5.70 -2.08
C TYR A 46 13.74 -4.96 -3.18
N PHE A 47 13.26 -4.95 -4.43
CA PHE A 47 13.98 -4.29 -5.53
C PHE A 47 13.72 -2.79 -5.61
N GLU A 48 12.47 -2.30 -5.57
CA GLU A 48 12.22 -0.84 -5.52
C GLU A 48 12.92 -0.23 -4.30
N GLU A 49 12.84 -0.91 -3.16
CA GLU A 49 13.56 -0.54 -1.94
C GLU A 49 15.08 -0.59 -2.12
N SER A 50 15.63 -1.62 -2.77
CA SER A 50 17.08 -1.74 -3.02
C SER A 50 17.59 -0.76 -4.07
N PHE A 51 16.81 -0.44 -5.10
CA PHE A 51 17.14 0.55 -6.12
C PHE A 51 17.11 1.96 -5.53
N ILE A 52 16.09 2.28 -4.73
CA ILE A 52 16.02 3.56 -4.01
C ILE A 52 17.16 3.65 -2.99
N LYS A 53 17.44 2.58 -2.24
CA LYS A 53 18.59 2.50 -1.31
C LYS A 53 19.94 2.60 -2.04
N ALA A 54 20.06 2.02 -3.23
CA ALA A 54 21.24 2.17 -4.09
C ALA A 54 21.41 3.63 -4.55
N LEU A 55 20.33 4.29 -4.98
CA LEU A 55 20.33 5.72 -5.33
C LEU A 55 20.76 6.59 -4.14
N PHE A 56 20.25 6.34 -2.93
CA PHE A 56 20.65 7.07 -1.73
C PHE A 56 22.09 6.79 -1.28
N THR A 57 22.60 5.57 -1.46
CA THR A 57 23.99 5.23 -1.12
C THR A 57 25.01 5.72 -2.14
N THR A 58 24.58 6.04 -3.35
CA THR A 58 25.47 6.65 -4.36
C THR A 58 25.76 8.11 -4.02
N LYS A 59 27.04 8.46 -3.83
CA LYS A 59 27.51 9.86 -3.67
C LYS A 59 27.50 10.66 -4.98
N TYR A 60 27.05 10.06 -6.07
CA TYR A 60 27.20 10.60 -7.42
C TYR A 60 26.13 11.63 -7.77
N PHE A 61 24.94 11.57 -7.18
CA PHE A 61 23.84 12.47 -7.52
C PHE A 61 23.58 13.44 -6.36
N SER A 62 23.23 14.70 -6.69
CA SER A 62 22.76 15.63 -5.67
C SER A 62 21.47 15.11 -5.02
N ALA A 63 21.22 15.40 -3.74
CA ALA A 63 20.00 15.00 -3.05
C ALA A 63 18.72 15.42 -3.80
N LYS A 64 18.75 16.59 -4.46
CA LYS A 64 17.67 17.09 -5.32
C LYS A 64 17.47 16.24 -6.57
N THR A 65 18.55 15.79 -7.20
CA THR A 65 18.48 14.91 -8.38
C THR A 65 18.04 13.50 -7.99
N GLN A 66 18.57 12.95 -6.89
CA GLN A 66 18.17 11.65 -6.33
C GLN A 66 16.67 11.63 -6.04
N SER A 67 16.16 12.66 -5.35
CA SER A 67 14.74 12.79 -5.05
C SER A 67 13.88 12.81 -6.32
N LYS A 68 14.29 13.55 -7.36
CA LYS A 68 13.59 13.57 -8.66
C LYS A 68 13.62 12.22 -9.38
N MET A 69 14.77 11.53 -9.38
CA MET A 69 14.89 10.20 -9.99
C MET A 69 14.03 9.16 -9.27
N ILE A 70 14.00 9.20 -7.94
CA ILE A 70 13.16 8.33 -7.12
C ILE A 70 11.68 8.60 -7.39
N HIS A 71 11.28 9.87 -7.42
CA HIS A 71 9.91 10.24 -7.73
C HIS A 71 9.49 9.77 -9.13
N ALA A 72 10.32 10.01 -10.14
CA ALA A 72 10.06 9.56 -11.51
C ALA A 72 10.03 8.03 -11.65
N PHE A 73 10.92 7.33 -10.94
CA PHE A 73 10.93 5.86 -10.91
C PHE A 73 9.67 5.31 -10.26
N LYS A 74 9.28 5.83 -9.08
CA LYS A 74 8.04 5.45 -8.40
C LYS A 74 6.81 5.70 -9.29
N GLN A 75 6.76 6.87 -9.93
CA GLN A 75 5.67 7.21 -10.84
C GLN A 75 5.62 6.25 -12.04
N ALA A 76 6.76 5.91 -12.64
CA ALA A 76 6.82 4.97 -13.75
C ALA A 76 6.41 3.55 -13.34
N MET A 77 6.82 3.09 -12.15
CA MET A 77 6.41 1.80 -11.61
C MET A 77 4.91 1.78 -11.28
N GLN A 78 4.36 2.87 -10.74
CA GLN A 78 2.93 3.01 -10.51
C GLN A 78 2.14 2.95 -11.82
N GLU A 79 2.57 3.69 -12.85
CA GLU A 79 1.98 3.64 -14.19
C GLU A 79 2.06 2.21 -14.78
N PHE A 80 3.17 1.49 -14.58
CA PHE A 80 3.31 0.09 -14.97
C PHE A 80 2.37 -0.86 -14.23
N TYR A 81 2.22 -0.73 -12.90
CA TYR A 81 1.30 -1.57 -12.12
C TYR A 81 -0.16 -1.28 -12.49
N SER A 82 -0.54 -0.02 -12.66
CA SER A 82 -1.86 0.36 -13.16
C SER A 82 -2.11 -0.22 -14.56
N PHE A 83 -1.12 -0.21 -15.44
CA PHE A 83 -1.21 -0.84 -16.74
C PHE A 83 -1.47 -2.35 -16.64
N GLN A 84 -0.72 -3.08 -15.80
CA GLN A 84 -0.93 -4.51 -15.60
C GLN A 84 -2.31 -4.88 -15.03
N LEU A 85 -2.93 -4.01 -14.23
CA LEU A 85 -4.29 -4.21 -13.71
C LEU A 85 -5.38 -3.95 -14.75
N LEU A 86 -5.11 -3.11 -15.74
CA LEU A 86 -6.07 -2.74 -16.78
C LEU A 86 -5.92 -3.59 -18.05
N PHE A 87 -4.72 -4.13 -18.31
CA PHE A 87 -4.38 -4.77 -19.57
C PHE A 87 -3.69 -6.13 -19.36
N SER A 88 -4.10 -7.13 -20.15
CA SER A 88 -3.44 -8.44 -20.24
C SER A 88 -2.20 -8.35 -21.12
N LEU A 89 -1.10 -9.00 -20.71
CA LEU A 89 0.11 -9.12 -21.52
C LEU A 89 0.00 -10.22 -22.60
N ASN A 90 -1.13 -10.90 -22.67
CA ASN A 90 -1.48 -11.76 -23.80
C ASN A 90 -2.83 -11.36 -24.40
N GLY A 91 -2.81 -11.03 -25.69
CA GLY A 91 -3.88 -11.39 -26.63
C GLY A 91 -5.23 -10.66 -26.43
N ASP A 92 -5.54 -9.49 -27.00
CA ASP A 92 -5.60 -9.26 -28.44
C ASP A 92 -4.30 -9.62 -29.14
N ALA A 93 -4.40 -10.52 -30.12
CA ALA A 93 -3.38 -11.43 -30.65
C ALA A 93 -2.17 -10.74 -31.35
N HIS A 94 -1.69 -9.62 -30.83
CA HIS A 94 -1.36 -8.44 -31.61
C HIS A 94 -0.07 -7.75 -31.16
N GLN A 95 0.69 -8.37 -30.24
CA GLN A 95 1.61 -7.60 -29.42
C GLN A 95 2.95 -8.29 -29.12
N LYS A 96 4.05 -7.66 -29.56
CA LYS A 96 5.42 -7.79 -29.01
C LYS A 96 5.68 -6.76 -27.89
N THR A 97 4.80 -6.64 -26.89
CA THR A 97 4.66 -5.36 -26.16
C THR A 97 5.33 -5.18 -24.82
N THR A 98 5.78 -6.24 -24.15
CA THR A 98 6.41 -6.03 -22.84
C THR A 98 7.71 -5.24 -22.97
N ASP A 99 8.58 -5.60 -23.91
CA ASP A 99 9.81 -4.84 -24.17
C ASP A 99 9.51 -3.43 -24.71
N ASP A 100 8.59 -3.31 -25.66
CA ASP A 100 8.31 -2.03 -26.33
C ASP A 100 7.65 -1.01 -25.38
N PHE A 101 6.71 -1.43 -24.53
CA PHE A 101 6.07 -0.56 -23.52
C PHE A 101 7.06 -0.14 -22.44
N LEU A 102 7.90 -1.06 -21.98
CA LEU A 102 8.89 -0.80 -20.95
C LEU A 102 10.00 0.14 -21.47
N ASN A 103 10.49 -0.11 -22.69
CA ASN A 103 11.42 0.77 -23.40
C ASN A 103 10.81 2.15 -23.65
N LEU A 104 9.51 2.22 -23.95
CA LEU A 104 8.76 3.47 -24.10
C LEU A 104 8.72 4.24 -22.78
N MET A 105 8.37 3.58 -21.67
CA MET A 105 8.35 4.19 -20.33
C MET A 105 9.71 4.76 -19.91
N ILE A 106 10.80 4.00 -20.13
CA ILE A 106 12.18 4.49 -19.90
C ILE A 106 12.46 5.73 -20.74
N SER A 107 12.09 5.69 -22.02
CA SER A 107 12.40 6.75 -22.98
C SER A 107 11.69 8.07 -22.68
N VAL A 108 10.48 8.01 -22.09
CA VAL A 108 9.63 9.19 -21.87
C VAL A 108 9.88 9.84 -20.52
N LYS A 109 10.15 9.06 -19.47
CA LYS A 109 10.28 9.59 -18.11
C LYS A 109 11.73 9.66 -17.64
N PHE A 110 12.57 8.69 -18.01
CA PHE A 110 13.90 8.53 -17.39
C PHE A 110 15.02 9.18 -18.21
N VAL A 111 15.05 8.94 -19.53
CA VAL A 111 16.04 9.53 -20.44
C VAL A 111 16.02 11.08 -20.39
N PRO A 112 14.85 11.76 -20.41
CA PRO A 112 14.82 13.22 -20.40
C PRO A 112 15.34 13.82 -19.09
N ILE A 113 15.14 13.14 -17.95
CA ILE A 113 15.64 13.61 -16.65
C ILE A 113 17.16 13.54 -16.59
N LEU A 114 17.75 12.42 -17.03
CA LEU A 114 19.20 12.23 -17.08
C LEU A 114 19.85 13.23 -18.03
N LYS A 115 19.26 13.43 -19.21
CA LYS A 115 19.72 14.41 -20.19
C LYS A 115 19.59 15.84 -19.67
N HIS A 116 18.44 16.19 -19.10
CA HIS A 116 18.23 17.50 -18.49
C HIS A 116 19.24 17.77 -17.36
N HIS A 117 19.61 16.75 -16.59
CA HIS A 117 20.63 16.88 -15.56
C HIS A 117 22.00 17.25 -16.17
N LEU A 118 22.47 16.52 -17.20
CA LEU A 118 23.73 16.84 -17.89
C LEU A 118 23.71 18.22 -18.57
N VAL A 119 22.57 18.61 -19.14
CA VAL A 119 22.35 19.95 -19.72
C VAL A 119 22.42 21.03 -18.64
N SER A 120 21.77 20.81 -17.48
CA SER A 120 21.73 21.78 -16.38
C SER A 120 23.09 22.02 -15.75
N LEU A 121 23.98 21.02 -15.80
CA LEU A 121 25.36 21.11 -15.35
C LEU A 121 26.30 21.72 -16.41
N GLY A 122 25.80 22.04 -17.60
CA GLY A 122 26.58 22.62 -18.71
C GLY A 122 27.47 21.62 -19.45
N TYR A 123 27.35 20.32 -19.17
CA TYR A 123 28.20 19.28 -19.76
C TYR A 123 27.76 18.87 -21.18
N VAL A 124 26.50 19.04 -21.53
CA VAL A 124 25.98 18.60 -22.84
C VAL A 124 25.00 19.62 -23.41
N SER A 125 25.03 19.81 -24.72
CA SER A 125 24.06 20.65 -25.43
C SER A 125 22.65 20.05 -25.40
N LYS A 126 21.61 20.90 -25.29
CA LYS A 126 20.19 20.48 -25.44
C LYS A 126 19.93 19.70 -26.73
N LYS A 127 20.70 19.94 -27.80
CA LYS A 127 20.53 19.31 -29.12
C LYS A 127 21.24 17.95 -29.25
N GLN A 128 22.08 17.56 -28.29
CA GLN A 128 22.79 16.30 -28.34
C GLN A 128 21.79 15.13 -28.22
N LYS A 129 21.89 14.14 -29.10
CA LYS A 129 21.04 12.95 -29.06
C LYS A 129 21.79 11.68 -28.66
N THR A 130 23.09 11.56 -28.95
CA THR A 130 23.90 10.36 -28.66
C THR A 130 25.37 10.74 -28.40
N HIS A 131 26.19 9.76 -28.00
CA HIS A 131 27.62 9.90 -27.74
C HIS A 131 27.94 10.89 -26.59
N PHE A 132 27.14 10.83 -25.53
CA PHE A 132 27.26 11.65 -24.33
C PHE A 132 28.62 11.44 -23.64
N LEU A 133 29.08 10.20 -23.57
CA LEU A 133 30.35 9.83 -22.95
C LEU A 133 31.52 10.44 -23.72
N ARG A 134 31.44 10.47 -25.05
CA ARG A 134 32.47 11.06 -25.92
C ARG A 134 32.64 12.56 -25.68
N GLU A 135 31.53 13.29 -25.55
CA GLU A 135 31.52 14.72 -25.22
C GLU A 135 32.20 14.96 -23.87
N LEU A 136 31.78 14.24 -22.84
CA LEU A 136 32.32 14.39 -21.49
C LEU A 136 33.78 13.98 -21.38
N LEU A 137 34.21 12.94 -22.08
CA LEU A 137 35.61 12.52 -22.13
C LEU A 137 36.49 13.61 -22.79
N LYS A 138 36.01 14.26 -23.86
CA LYS A 138 36.73 15.38 -24.51
C LYS A 138 36.80 16.63 -23.63
N GLN A 139 35.75 16.92 -22.88
CA GLN A 139 35.69 18.12 -22.02
C GLN A 139 36.59 17.98 -20.78
N ASN A 140 36.64 16.77 -20.20
CA ASN A 140 37.30 16.56 -18.90
C ASN A 140 38.73 16.02 -19.02
N PHE A 141 39.11 15.42 -20.16
CA PHE A 141 40.45 14.85 -20.35
C PHE A 141 41.15 15.40 -21.59
N ASN A 142 42.42 15.77 -21.42
CA ASN A 142 43.25 16.19 -22.55
C ASN A 142 43.88 14.96 -23.22
N ALA A 143 43.30 14.54 -24.35
CA ALA A 143 43.71 13.34 -25.08
C ALA A 143 45.21 13.28 -25.39
N LYS A 144 45.91 14.42 -25.53
CA LYS A 144 47.36 14.47 -25.82
C LYS A 144 48.25 14.13 -24.62
N LYS A 145 47.70 14.11 -23.39
CA LYS A 145 48.44 13.81 -22.15
C LYS A 145 48.22 12.38 -21.63
N LEU A 146 47.37 11.61 -22.30
CA LEU A 146 47.04 10.24 -21.92
C LEU A 146 47.92 9.24 -22.68
N ASP A 147 48.19 8.08 -22.08
CA ASP A 147 48.92 6.99 -22.75
C ASP A 147 48.18 6.48 -23.99
N LYS A 148 48.93 5.94 -24.95
CA LYS A 148 48.41 5.48 -26.24
C LYS A 148 47.29 4.44 -26.08
N GLU A 149 47.41 3.55 -25.09
CA GLU A 149 46.39 2.56 -24.75
C GLU A 149 45.08 3.20 -24.24
N LEU A 150 45.19 4.23 -23.39
CA LEU A 150 44.04 4.99 -22.90
C LEU A 150 43.38 5.82 -24.00
N GLN A 151 44.16 6.38 -24.92
CA GLN A 151 43.63 7.10 -26.09
C GLN A 151 42.82 6.17 -27.00
N ASP A 152 43.31 4.95 -27.23
CA ASP A 152 42.60 3.96 -28.04
C ASP A 152 41.33 3.48 -27.33
N ARG A 153 41.36 3.25 -26.01
CA ARG A 153 40.16 2.96 -25.21
C ARG A 153 39.14 4.09 -25.24
N PHE A 154 39.58 5.35 -25.14
CA PHE A 154 38.68 6.51 -25.21
C PHE A 154 37.99 6.64 -26.57
N ARG A 155 38.68 6.25 -27.66
CA ARG A 155 38.08 6.19 -29.00
C ARG A 155 37.03 5.09 -29.09
N VAL A 156 37.34 3.89 -28.61
CA VAL A 156 36.42 2.75 -28.55
C VAL A 156 35.17 3.10 -27.73
N TRP A 157 35.35 3.70 -26.55
CA TRP A 157 34.25 4.10 -25.68
C TRP A 157 33.41 5.25 -26.26
N GLY A 158 34.06 6.22 -26.89
CA GLY A 158 33.37 7.35 -27.50
C GLY A 158 32.57 6.99 -28.76
N ASN A 159 32.93 5.91 -29.44
CA ASN A 159 32.24 5.43 -30.63
C ASN A 159 31.08 4.47 -30.33
N LEU A 160 30.84 4.14 -29.06
CA LEU A 160 29.84 3.14 -28.61
C LEU A 160 30.20 1.70 -29.01
N ASP A 161 31.44 1.43 -29.45
CA ASP A 161 31.88 0.09 -29.83
C ASP A 161 31.91 -0.81 -28.58
N GLU A 162 32.48 -0.31 -27.48
CA GLU A 162 32.53 -0.96 -26.16
C GLU A 162 32.19 0.07 -25.06
N LEU A 163 31.49 -0.33 -24.00
CA LEU A 163 31.17 0.56 -22.89
C LEU A 163 32.17 0.37 -21.75
N PRO A 164 32.77 1.44 -21.19
CA PRO A 164 33.74 1.31 -20.12
C PRO A 164 33.15 0.70 -18.86
N ASP A 165 33.93 -0.11 -18.15
CA ASP A 165 33.61 -0.54 -16.79
C ASP A 165 33.59 0.69 -15.84
N PRO A 166 32.58 0.84 -14.98
CA PRO A 166 32.57 1.83 -13.89
C PRO A 166 33.86 1.89 -13.05
N GLN A 167 34.50 0.75 -12.77
CA GLN A 167 35.79 0.71 -12.06
C GLN A 167 36.91 1.39 -12.87
N ASN A 168 36.92 1.17 -14.18
CA ASN A 168 37.88 1.81 -15.07
C ASN A 168 37.66 3.33 -15.12
N LEU A 169 36.40 3.79 -15.19
CA LEU A 169 36.08 5.23 -15.11
C LEU A 169 36.52 5.84 -13.78
N GLN A 170 36.31 5.12 -12.67
CA GLN A 170 36.71 5.57 -11.34
C GLN A 170 38.23 5.70 -11.22
N LEU A 171 38.99 4.71 -11.70
CA LEU A 171 40.46 4.74 -11.72
C LEU A 171 40.96 5.92 -12.57
N ILE A 172 40.42 6.09 -13.77
CA ILE A 172 40.82 7.17 -14.69
C ILE A 172 40.56 8.56 -14.09
N VAL A 173 39.40 8.75 -13.46
CA VAL A 173 39.06 10.01 -12.78
C VAL A 173 39.99 10.24 -11.58
N LYS A 174 40.32 9.20 -10.82
CA LYS A 174 41.23 9.29 -9.68
C LYS A 174 42.64 9.70 -10.10
N ASP A 175 43.13 9.17 -11.22
CA ASP A 175 44.51 9.34 -11.67
C ASP A 175 44.74 10.66 -12.44
N HIS A 176 43.69 11.19 -13.10
CA HIS A 176 43.86 12.30 -14.06
C HIS A 176 43.03 13.55 -13.73
N ILE A 177 42.13 13.50 -12.75
CA ILE A 177 41.29 14.64 -12.35
C ILE A 177 41.62 15.06 -10.92
N HIS A 178 41.66 16.36 -10.69
CA HIS A 178 41.92 16.94 -9.38
C HIS A 178 40.86 16.51 -8.35
N PHE A 179 41.29 16.12 -7.14
CA PHE A 179 40.45 15.52 -6.09
C PHE A 179 39.15 16.28 -5.77
N THR A 180 39.14 17.60 -5.90
CA THR A 180 37.96 18.45 -5.68
C THR A 180 36.86 18.30 -6.74
N LYS A 181 37.18 17.80 -7.94
CA LYS A 181 36.23 17.62 -9.06
C LYS A 181 35.95 16.15 -9.39
N GLN A 182 36.64 15.22 -8.74
CA GLN A 182 36.54 13.79 -9.04
C GLN A 182 35.12 13.25 -8.91
N ILE A 183 34.39 13.65 -7.86
CA ILE A 183 33.03 13.15 -7.61
C ILE A 183 32.06 13.63 -8.70
N ASP A 184 32.12 14.92 -9.04
CA ASP A 184 31.24 15.54 -10.04
C ASP A 184 31.52 15.00 -11.44
N THR A 185 32.80 14.84 -11.81
CA THR A 185 33.18 14.32 -13.11
C THR A 185 32.87 12.82 -13.25
N LEU A 186 33.08 12.04 -12.20
CA LEU A 186 32.73 10.62 -12.20
C LEU A 186 31.22 10.42 -12.32
N SER A 187 30.43 11.23 -11.62
CA SER A 187 28.97 11.25 -11.75
C SER A 187 28.50 11.54 -13.17
N ALA A 188 29.07 12.58 -13.80
CA ALA A 188 28.70 12.96 -15.16
C ALA A 188 29.05 11.85 -16.17
N LEU A 189 30.23 11.22 -16.02
CA LEU A 189 30.66 10.12 -16.88
C LEU A 189 29.78 8.87 -16.73
N LEU A 190 29.38 8.51 -15.50
CA LEU A 190 28.48 7.37 -15.26
C LEU A 190 27.07 7.63 -15.80
N THR A 191 26.57 8.86 -15.65
CA THR A 191 25.27 9.29 -16.22
C THR A 191 25.29 9.23 -17.75
N ALA A 192 26.38 9.69 -18.36
CA ALA A 192 26.54 9.65 -19.80
C ALA A 192 26.74 8.24 -20.36
N ARG A 193 27.45 7.38 -19.64
CA ARG A 193 27.55 5.95 -19.94
C ARG A 193 26.17 5.28 -19.96
N ALA A 194 25.33 5.58 -18.97
CA ALA A 194 23.98 5.03 -18.89
C ALA A 194 23.12 5.47 -20.07
N LEU A 195 23.16 6.76 -20.44
CA LEU A 195 22.47 7.27 -21.62
C LEU A 195 22.96 6.61 -22.91
N ASP A 196 24.28 6.58 -23.13
CA ASP A 196 24.88 5.99 -24.33
C ASP A 196 24.58 4.49 -24.48
N SER A 197 24.47 3.78 -23.37
CA SER A 197 24.06 2.37 -23.35
C SER A 197 22.60 2.18 -23.77
N LEU A 198 21.68 3.02 -23.26
CA LEU A 198 20.27 3.00 -23.66
C LEU A 198 20.11 3.28 -25.16
N TYR A 199 20.85 4.24 -25.68
CA TYR A 199 20.85 4.54 -27.12
C TYR A 199 21.43 3.40 -27.96
N LYS A 200 22.48 2.72 -27.48
CA LYS A 200 23.05 1.54 -28.16
C LYS A 200 22.06 0.39 -28.25
N ASN A 201 21.19 0.24 -27.26
CA ASN A 201 20.10 -0.74 -27.22
C ASN A 201 18.84 -0.30 -27.99
N GLY A 202 18.87 0.85 -28.67
CA GLY A 202 17.76 1.33 -29.51
C GLY A 202 16.68 2.15 -28.77
N VAL A 203 16.87 2.44 -27.48
CA VAL A 203 15.93 3.24 -26.68
C VAL A 203 16.22 4.73 -26.87
N THR A 204 15.24 5.50 -27.36
CA THR A 204 15.41 6.92 -27.75
C THR A 204 14.28 7.79 -27.22
N GLU A 205 14.54 9.06 -26.86
CA GLU A 205 13.51 10.02 -26.40
C GLU A 205 12.34 10.12 -27.40
N LYS A 206 11.13 9.77 -26.95
CA LYS A 206 9.87 9.92 -27.70
C LYS A 206 8.90 10.84 -26.95
N GLU A 207 8.12 11.63 -27.70
CA GLU A 207 6.99 12.41 -27.19
C GLU A 207 5.71 11.63 -27.51
N ILE A 208 4.90 11.30 -26.48
CA ILE A 208 3.72 10.44 -26.67
C ILE A 208 2.45 11.27 -26.90
N SER A 209 1.62 10.79 -27.82
CA SER A 209 0.18 11.08 -27.89
C SER A 209 -0.64 9.80 -27.66
N ASP A 210 -1.87 9.90 -27.15
CA ASP A 210 -2.74 8.74 -26.85
C ASP A 210 -2.96 7.79 -28.06
N GLN A 211 -2.75 8.27 -29.29
CA GLN A 211 -2.86 7.50 -30.53
C GLN A 211 -1.71 6.49 -30.72
N GLU A 212 -0.56 6.69 -30.09
CA GLU A 212 0.59 5.79 -30.22
C GLU A 212 0.42 4.48 -29.45
N PHE A 213 -0.53 4.43 -28.51
CA PHE A 213 -0.93 3.18 -27.84
C PHE A 213 -1.86 2.32 -28.70
N ALA A 214 -2.54 2.89 -29.68
CA ALA A 214 -3.55 2.20 -30.49
C ALA A 214 -3.03 0.99 -31.31
N PRO A 215 -1.82 1.01 -31.90
CA PRO A 215 -1.30 -0.12 -32.69
C PRO A 215 -0.93 -1.33 -31.85
N PHE A 216 -0.63 -1.13 -30.56
CA PHE A 216 -0.49 -2.26 -29.65
C PHE A 216 -1.83 -2.99 -29.53
N ILE A 217 -2.95 -2.30 -29.61
CA ILE A 217 -4.28 -2.91 -29.41
C ILE A 217 -4.69 -3.87 -30.57
N GLN A 218 -4.05 -3.87 -31.76
CA GLN A 218 -4.57 -4.58 -32.99
C GLN A 218 -3.50 -5.28 -33.93
N GLN A 219 -3.72 -6.48 -34.57
CA GLN A 219 -2.70 -7.56 -34.87
C GLN A 219 -2.98 -9.05 -35.39
N HIS A 220 -3.98 -9.41 -36.21
CA HIS A 220 -4.61 -10.77 -36.43
C HIS A 220 -3.92 -12.14 -36.12
N LEU A 221 -4.72 -13.14 -35.66
CA LEU A 221 -4.36 -14.57 -35.45
C LEU A 221 -4.02 -15.30 -36.77
N ASN A 222 -3.11 -16.27 -36.72
CA ASN A 222 -2.86 -17.24 -37.81
C ASN A 222 -3.82 -18.44 -37.69
N THR A 223 -4.26 -19.00 -38.83
CA THR A 223 -5.32 -20.04 -38.93
C THR A 223 -5.04 -21.35 -38.18
N GLU A 224 -3.79 -21.72 -37.92
CA GLU A 224 -3.46 -22.93 -37.14
C GLU A 224 -3.61 -22.70 -35.62
N ASN A 225 -3.27 -21.51 -35.14
CA ASN A 225 -3.31 -21.12 -33.72
C ASN A 225 -4.73 -20.80 -33.23
N GLU A 226 -5.64 -20.44 -34.13
CA GLU A 226 -7.05 -20.22 -33.82
C GLU A 226 -7.70 -21.48 -33.22
N SER A 227 -7.38 -22.66 -33.77
CA SER A 227 -7.96 -23.92 -33.30
C SER A 227 -7.56 -24.25 -31.85
N ALA A 228 -6.26 -24.11 -31.52
CA ALA A 228 -5.73 -24.34 -30.18
C ALA A 228 -6.28 -23.32 -29.17
N TYR A 229 -6.36 -22.04 -29.56
CA TYR A 229 -6.97 -20.99 -28.74
C TYR A 229 -8.45 -21.26 -28.47
N ILE A 230 -9.22 -21.70 -29.47
CA ILE A 230 -10.62 -22.09 -29.30
C ILE A 230 -10.75 -23.25 -28.30
N HIS A 231 -9.91 -24.28 -28.43
CA HIS A 231 -9.94 -25.41 -27.49
C HIS A 231 -9.59 -25.01 -26.06
N LEU A 232 -8.56 -24.16 -25.87
CA LEU A 232 -8.18 -23.65 -24.56
C LEU A 232 -9.27 -22.77 -23.95
N SER A 233 -9.83 -21.82 -24.71
CA SER A 233 -10.87 -20.90 -24.24
C SER A 233 -12.17 -21.62 -23.86
N LEU A 234 -12.58 -22.64 -24.63
CA LEU A 234 -13.74 -23.48 -24.29
C LEU A 234 -13.49 -24.30 -23.03
N ASN A 235 -12.30 -24.90 -22.89
CA ASN A 235 -11.96 -25.67 -21.71
C ASN A 235 -11.93 -24.77 -20.45
N GLU A 236 -11.33 -23.58 -20.60
CA GLU A 236 -11.35 -22.53 -19.58
C GLU A 236 -12.76 -22.15 -19.16
N PHE A 237 -13.66 -21.92 -20.12
CA PHE A 237 -15.06 -21.63 -19.82
C PHE A 237 -15.74 -22.74 -19.02
N ILE A 238 -15.52 -24.01 -19.39
CA ILE A 238 -16.15 -25.16 -18.73
C ILE A 238 -15.73 -25.24 -17.27
N PHE A 239 -14.42 -25.29 -16.97
CA PHE A 239 -13.99 -25.39 -15.58
C PHE A 239 -14.24 -24.11 -14.79
N SER A 240 -14.17 -22.93 -15.43
CA SER A 240 -14.46 -21.66 -14.76
C SER A 240 -15.93 -21.55 -14.39
N SER A 241 -16.82 -22.07 -15.22
CA SER A 241 -18.26 -22.11 -14.91
C SER A 241 -18.57 -23.13 -13.82
N LEU A 242 -18.00 -24.33 -13.89
CA LEU A 242 -18.22 -25.39 -12.88
C LEU A 242 -17.67 -25.01 -11.49
N LEU A 243 -16.53 -24.34 -11.44
CA LEU A 243 -15.90 -23.87 -10.21
C LEU A 243 -16.31 -22.43 -9.85
N GLN A 244 -17.21 -21.81 -10.62
CA GLN A 244 -17.71 -20.44 -10.48
C GLN A 244 -16.62 -19.36 -10.31
N ILE A 245 -15.56 -19.42 -11.11
CA ILE A 245 -14.47 -18.45 -11.08
C ILE A 245 -15.02 -17.07 -11.53
N PRO A 246 -14.84 -15.99 -10.74
CA PRO A 246 -15.43 -14.67 -10.96
C PRO A 246 -14.68 -13.86 -12.04
N LYS A 247 -14.34 -14.50 -13.16
CA LYS A 247 -13.59 -13.92 -14.27
C LYS A 247 -14.54 -13.58 -15.42
N ASP A 248 -14.35 -12.41 -16.03
CA ASP A 248 -14.96 -12.09 -17.32
C ASP A 248 -14.32 -12.98 -18.39
N ASN A 249 -15.02 -14.04 -18.79
CA ASN A 249 -14.54 -14.95 -19.83
C ASN A 249 -14.58 -14.24 -21.19
N ILE A 250 -13.40 -14.02 -21.78
CA ILE A 250 -13.27 -13.47 -23.14
C ILE A 250 -13.53 -14.62 -24.11
N ILE A 251 -14.81 -14.91 -24.32
CA ILE A 251 -15.27 -15.82 -25.38
C ILE A 251 -15.73 -14.94 -26.52
N LEU A 252 -15.23 -15.21 -27.73
CA LEU A 252 -15.76 -14.64 -28.97
C LEU A 252 -17.29 -14.85 -28.97
N GLU A 253 -18.08 -13.78 -29.15
CA GLU A 253 -19.55 -13.82 -29.01
C GLU A 253 -20.20 -14.94 -29.83
N GLU A 254 -19.57 -15.30 -30.96
CA GLU A 254 -19.99 -16.38 -31.87
C GLU A 254 -20.06 -17.77 -31.23
N TYR A 255 -19.35 -18.02 -30.12
CA TYR A 255 -19.26 -19.35 -29.50
C TYR A 255 -19.95 -19.47 -28.13
N LYS A 256 -20.47 -18.38 -27.56
CA LYS A 256 -21.17 -18.40 -26.26
C LYS A 256 -22.37 -19.35 -26.24
N GLY A 257 -23.19 -19.36 -27.30
CA GLY A 257 -24.38 -20.21 -27.38
C GLY A 257 -24.09 -21.72 -27.38
N ASN A 258 -23.00 -22.14 -28.02
CA ASN A 258 -22.59 -23.55 -28.03
C ASN A 258 -22.01 -23.99 -26.68
N ALA A 259 -21.31 -23.08 -26.00
CA ALA A 259 -20.70 -23.36 -24.71
C ALA A 259 -21.75 -23.54 -23.60
N GLU A 260 -22.77 -22.68 -23.55
CA GLU A 260 -23.89 -22.78 -22.60
C GLU A 260 -24.73 -24.06 -22.81
N GLY A 261 -25.01 -24.41 -24.07
CA GLY A 261 -25.70 -25.67 -24.40
C GLY A 261 -24.92 -26.91 -23.98
N THR A 262 -23.58 -26.87 -24.12
CA THR A 262 -22.68 -27.95 -23.68
C THR A 262 -22.66 -28.07 -22.16
N LEU A 263 -22.63 -26.93 -21.44
CA LEU A 263 -22.68 -26.91 -19.97
C LEU A 263 -24.01 -27.48 -19.44
N ALA A 264 -25.13 -27.14 -20.06
CA ALA A 264 -26.45 -27.67 -19.68
C ALA A 264 -26.56 -29.20 -19.91
N LEU A 265 -25.93 -29.73 -20.96
CA LEU A 265 -25.85 -31.16 -21.22
C LEU A 265 -24.93 -31.87 -20.22
N LEU A 266 -23.80 -31.25 -19.85
CA LEU A 266 -22.88 -31.77 -18.83
C LEU A 266 -23.56 -31.85 -17.45
N ASN A 267 -24.24 -30.80 -17.03
CA ASN A 267 -24.98 -30.77 -15.76
C ASN A 267 -26.10 -31.83 -15.70
N LYS A 268 -26.71 -32.18 -16.84
CA LYS A 268 -27.67 -33.29 -16.92
C LYS A 268 -27.02 -34.67 -16.77
N ARG A 269 -25.78 -34.84 -17.26
CA ARG A 269 -25.05 -36.11 -17.27
C ARG A 269 -24.29 -36.38 -15.97
N ILE A 270 -23.73 -35.36 -15.35
CA ILE A 270 -22.94 -35.46 -14.13
C ILE A 270 -23.74 -34.79 -13.02
N GLN A 271 -24.53 -35.57 -12.27
CA GLN A 271 -25.40 -35.05 -11.22
C GLN A 271 -24.71 -34.94 -9.84
N GLY A 272 -23.64 -35.71 -9.60
CA GLY A 272 -22.91 -35.70 -8.34
C GLY A 272 -21.83 -34.61 -8.28
N LEU A 273 -21.82 -33.81 -7.21
CA LEU A 273 -20.83 -32.75 -6.99
C LEU A 273 -19.38 -33.28 -7.01
N SER A 274 -19.14 -34.44 -6.37
CA SER A 274 -17.82 -35.09 -6.37
C SER A 274 -17.35 -35.46 -7.79
N ASP A 275 -18.27 -35.95 -8.63
CA ASP A 275 -17.97 -36.29 -10.02
C ASP A 275 -17.74 -35.04 -10.88
N GLN A 276 -18.49 -33.95 -10.62
CA GLN A 276 -18.29 -32.65 -11.29
C GLN A 276 -16.92 -32.05 -10.96
N LEU A 277 -16.50 -32.11 -9.68
CA LEU A 277 -15.18 -31.66 -9.25
C LEU A 277 -14.07 -32.51 -9.87
N ARG A 278 -14.22 -33.84 -9.92
CA ARG A 278 -13.25 -34.75 -10.55
C ARG A 278 -13.14 -34.52 -12.06
N PHE A 279 -14.27 -34.29 -12.72
CA PHE A 279 -14.31 -33.90 -14.13
C PHE A 279 -13.58 -32.57 -14.35
N SER A 280 -13.80 -31.59 -13.48
CA SER A 280 -13.10 -30.30 -13.53
C SER A 280 -11.59 -30.46 -13.42
N LEU A 281 -11.10 -31.25 -12.45
CA LEU A 281 -9.66 -31.54 -12.32
C LEU A 281 -9.06 -32.14 -13.59
N THR A 282 -9.76 -33.10 -14.21
CA THR A 282 -9.27 -33.77 -15.43
C THR A 282 -9.15 -32.78 -16.59
N ASN A 283 -10.13 -31.87 -16.73
CA ASN A 283 -10.11 -30.81 -17.74
C ASN A 283 -9.01 -29.78 -17.47
N ILE A 284 -8.76 -29.43 -16.21
CA ILE A 284 -7.67 -28.54 -15.79
C ILE A 284 -6.31 -29.15 -16.14
N ASP A 285 -6.09 -30.44 -15.83
CA ASP A 285 -4.81 -31.09 -16.14
C ASP A 285 -4.59 -31.16 -17.67
N LEU A 286 -5.63 -31.48 -18.45
CA LEU A 286 -5.58 -31.43 -19.94
C LEU A 286 -5.29 -30.02 -20.47
N PHE A 287 -5.86 -28.99 -19.84
CA PHE A 287 -5.61 -27.59 -20.19
C PHE A 287 -4.14 -27.21 -19.93
N MET A 288 -3.60 -27.60 -18.77
CA MET A 288 -2.20 -27.36 -18.42
C MET A 288 -1.24 -28.10 -19.36
N ASP A 289 -1.55 -29.34 -19.73
CA ASP A 289 -0.77 -30.11 -20.71
C ASP A 289 -0.81 -29.48 -22.11
N SER A 290 -1.96 -28.94 -22.51
CA SER A 290 -2.12 -28.24 -23.79
C SER A 290 -1.31 -26.94 -23.84
N ILE A 291 -1.21 -26.22 -22.71
CA ILE A 291 -0.33 -25.04 -22.58
C ILE A 291 1.15 -25.46 -22.63
N ASN A 292 1.53 -26.56 -21.97
CA ASN A 292 2.91 -27.07 -22.03
C ASN A 292 3.34 -27.42 -23.46
N GLN A 293 2.40 -27.84 -24.31
CA GLN A 293 2.64 -28.10 -25.74
C GLN A 293 2.69 -26.82 -26.58
N ASN A 294 2.03 -25.74 -26.14
CA ASN A 294 1.90 -24.48 -26.85
C ASN A 294 2.30 -23.30 -25.96
N LEU A 295 3.61 -23.05 -25.85
CA LEU A 295 4.20 -22.00 -25.00
C LEU A 295 3.71 -20.58 -25.32
N GLU A 296 3.08 -20.37 -26.48
CA GLU A 296 2.47 -19.09 -26.88
C GLU A 296 1.26 -18.71 -26.00
N PHE A 297 0.59 -19.69 -25.38
CA PHE A 297 -0.58 -19.48 -24.52
C PHE A 297 -0.26 -19.47 -23.01
N GLU A 298 1.00 -19.24 -22.64
CA GLU A 298 1.47 -19.31 -21.25
C GLU A 298 0.73 -18.36 -20.30
N SER A 299 0.16 -17.25 -20.78
CA SER A 299 -0.69 -16.39 -19.91
C SER A 299 -1.91 -17.10 -19.37
N LEU A 300 -2.52 -18.02 -20.12
CA LEU A 300 -3.75 -18.68 -19.70
C LEU A 300 -3.48 -19.64 -18.54
N ARG A 301 -2.21 -19.91 -18.23
CA ARG A 301 -1.78 -20.78 -17.13
C ARG A 301 -2.29 -20.31 -15.76
N PHE A 302 -2.44 -19.00 -15.55
CA PHE A 302 -3.00 -18.51 -14.28
C PHE A 302 -4.42 -19.07 -14.03
N SER A 303 -5.25 -19.17 -15.08
CA SER A 303 -6.61 -19.72 -14.96
C SER A 303 -6.61 -21.19 -14.55
N GLY A 304 -5.64 -21.97 -15.06
CA GLY A 304 -5.46 -23.36 -14.66
C GLY A 304 -5.08 -23.49 -13.18
N HIS A 305 -4.10 -22.70 -12.71
CA HIS A 305 -3.72 -22.67 -11.28
C HIS A 305 -4.86 -22.16 -10.39
N TRP A 306 -5.63 -21.16 -10.82
CA TRP A 306 -6.79 -20.66 -10.09
C TRP A 306 -7.87 -21.73 -9.93
N ALA A 307 -8.21 -22.42 -11.02
CA ALA A 307 -9.17 -23.50 -11.01
C ALA A 307 -8.70 -24.66 -10.12
N LYS A 308 -7.42 -25.03 -10.21
CA LYS A 308 -6.82 -26.07 -9.37
C LYS A 308 -6.85 -25.69 -7.88
N ALA A 309 -6.61 -24.42 -7.56
CA ALA A 309 -6.69 -23.91 -6.20
C ALA A 309 -8.10 -24.05 -5.62
N ARG A 310 -9.14 -23.67 -6.38
CA ARG A 310 -10.54 -23.84 -5.97
C ARG A 310 -10.94 -25.30 -5.82
N TYR A 311 -10.53 -26.17 -6.74
CA TYR A 311 -10.75 -27.61 -6.61
C TYR A 311 -10.14 -28.17 -5.30
N CYS A 312 -8.88 -27.83 -5.01
CA CYS A 312 -8.22 -28.24 -3.76
C CYS A 312 -8.93 -27.67 -2.52
N LEU A 313 -9.43 -26.44 -2.60
CA LEU A 313 -10.20 -25.81 -1.51
C LEU A 313 -11.51 -26.55 -1.23
N PHE A 314 -12.30 -26.86 -2.26
CA PHE A 314 -13.59 -27.54 -2.15
C PHE A 314 -13.49 -29.02 -1.73
N THR A 315 -12.33 -29.64 -1.95
CA THR A 315 -12.00 -31.02 -1.51
C THR A 315 -11.25 -31.06 -0.17
N GLY A 316 -11.15 -29.93 0.54
CA GLY A 316 -10.55 -29.86 1.87
C GLY A 316 -9.02 -29.82 1.92
N LYS A 317 -8.32 -29.86 0.78
CA LYS A 317 -6.85 -29.83 0.66
C LYS A 317 -6.32 -28.40 0.71
N LEU A 318 -6.42 -27.74 1.86
CA LEU A 318 -6.06 -26.32 2.05
C LEU A 318 -4.59 -26.01 1.71
N ASP A 319 -3.66 -26.88 2.06
CA ASP A 319 -2.23 -26.65 1.81
C ASP A 319 -1.92 -26.60 0.30
N ASP A 320 -2.48 -27.54 -0.46
CA ASP A 320 -2.36 -27.59 -1.92
C ASP A 320 -3.07 -26.40 -2.57
N ALA A 321 -4.24 -26.01 -2.05
CA ALA A 321 -4.97 -24.84 -2.53
C ALA A 321 -4.14 -23.57 -2.42
N ILE A 322 -3.51 -23.34 -1.25
CA ILE A 322 -2.67 -22.15 -1.01
C ILE A 322 -1.44 -22.15 -1.92
N GLN A 323 -0.83 -23.31 -2.17
CA GLN A 323 0.29 -23.42 -3.10
C GLN A 323 -0.12 -23.09 -4.54
N ASN A 324 -1.29 -23.58 -5.00
CA ASN A 324 -1.82 -23.25 -6.32
C ASN A 324 -2.22 -21.76 -6.42
N TYR A 325 -2.75 -21.15 -5.35
CA TYR A 325 -2.99 -19.70 -5.31
C TYR A 325 -1.68 -18.91 -5.40
N LEU A 326 -0.60 -19.38 -4.76
CA LEU A 326 0.71 -18.75 -4.88
C LEU A 326 1.21 -18.77 -6.33
N GLU A 327 1.13 -19.92 -7.00
CA GLU A 327 1.50 -20.06 -8.41
C GLU A 327 0.61 -19.22 -9.32
N CYS A 328 -0.70 -19.14 -9.03
CA CYS A 328 -1.64 -18.29 -9.76
C CYS A 328 -1.26 -16.80 -9.65
N VAL A 329 -1.02 -16.30 -8.42
CA VAL A 329 -0.60 -14.91 -8.19
C VAL A 329 0.71 -14.60 -8.92
N GLU A 330 1.67 -15.54 -8.92
CA GLU A 330 2.92 -15.38 -9.66
C GLU A 330 2.70 -15.32 -11.18
N CYS A 331 1.79 -16.13 -11.73
CA CYS A 331 1.41 -16.06 -13.13
C CYS A 331 0.69 -14.74 -13.46
N CYS A 332 -0.21 -14.26 -12.60
CA CYS A 332 -0.90 -12.97 -12.79
C CYS A 332 0.09 -11.80 -12.84
N MET A 333 1.06 -11.75 -11.92
CA MET A 333 2.10 -10.70 -11.94
C MET A 333 2.96 -10.72 -13.20
N ARG A 334 3.16 -11.91 -13.80
CA ARG A 334 3.99 -12.10 -15.00
C ARG A 334 3.23 -11.80 -16.29
N TYR A 335 1.94 -12.13 -16.35
CA TYR A 335 1.21 -12.20 -17.62
C TYR A 335 -0.16 -11.48 -17.64
N ASP A 336 -0.97 -11.52 -16.58
CA ASP A 336 -2.30 -10.88 -16.58
C ASP A 336 -2.71 -10.47 -15.16
N GLY A 337 -2.65 -9.17 -14.89
CA GLY A 337 -2.95 -8.60 -13.57
C GLY A 337 -4.43 -8.27 -13.36
N ARG A 338 -5.30 -8.38 -14.36
CA ARG A 338 -6.70 -7.91 -14.28
C ARG A 338 -7.49 -8.60 -13.17
N ASN A 339 -7.24 -9.89 -12.96
CA ASN A 339 -7.91 -10.69 -11.93
C ASN A 339 -7.12 -10.76 -10.61
N LEU A 340 -5.98 -10.06 -10.51
CA LEU A 340 -5.07 -10.17 -9.38
C LEU A 340 -5.74 -9.83 -8.04
N GLU A 341 -6.62 -8.82 -8.01
CA GLU A 341 -7.38 -8.44 -6.81
C GLU A 341 -8.27 -9.57 -6.29
N GLN A 342 -9.01 -10.22 -7.19
CA GLN A 342 -9.90 -11.32 -6.84
C GLN A 342 -9.10 -12.54 -6.39
N VAL A 343 -8.05 -12.90 -7.13
CA VAL A 343 -7.16 -14.02 -6.79
C VAL A 343 -6.52 -13.80 -5.41
N LEU A 344 -6.03 -12.59 -5.11
CA LEU A 344 -5.46 -12.27 -3.81
C LEU A 344 -6.51 -12.34 -2.69
N THR A 345 -7.74 -11.88 -2.94
CA THR A 345 -8.84 -11.96 -1.97
C THR A 345 -9.19 -13.40 -1.63
N GLU A 346 -9.28 -14.27 -2.64
CA GLU A 346 -9.45 -15.70 -2.46
C GLU A 346 -8.27 -16.33 -1.72
N ALA A 347 -7.04 -15.97 -2.07
CA ALA A 347 -5.84 -16.50 -1.45
C ALA A 347 -5.74 -16.11 0.04
N PHE A 348 -6.09 -14.88 0.41
CA PHE A 348 -6.18 -14.45 1.82
C PHE A 348 -7.27 -15.22 2.57
N THR A 349 -8.43 -15.40 1.94
CA THR A 349 -9.54 -16.16 2.50
C THR A 349 -9.14 -17.60 2.75
N ALA A 350 -8.54 -18.28 1.77
CA ALA A 350 -8.01 -19.64 1.91
C ALA A 350 -6.95 -19.75 3.03
N CYS A 351 -6.02 -18.80 3.12
CA CYS A 351 -5.03 -18.76 4.19
C CYS A 351 -5.67 -18.57 5.58
N SER A 352 -6.78 -17.84 5.68
CA SER A 352 -7.50 -17.59 6.95
C SER A 352 -8.22 -18.83 7.49
N LEU A 353 -8.47 -19.83 6.64
CA LEU A 353 -9.14 -21.08 7.02
C LEU A 353 -8.21 -22.06 7.74
N LEU A 354 -6.89 -21.94 7.54
CA LEU A 354 -5.89 -22.74 8.26
C LEU A 354 -5.98 -22.52 9.78
N GLN A 355 -5.78 -23.59 10.55
CA GLN A 355 -5.68 -23.49 12.01
C GLN A 355 -4.42 -22.73 12.44
N THR A 356 -3.32 -22.90 11.69
CA THR A 356 -2.08 -22.15 11.85
C THR A 356 -1.74 -21.43 10.55
N PRO A 357 -1.84 -20.09 10.51
CA PRO A 357 -1.58 -19.34 9.28
C PRO A 357 -0.11 -19.44 8.87
N LYS A 358 0.15 -19.74 7.59
CA LYS A 358 1.50 -19.71 7.01
C LYS A 358 1.97 -18.27 6.84
N ASN A 359 2.61 -17.74 7.88
CA ASN A 359 3.01 -16.33 7.96
C ASN A 359 3.87 -15.86 6.77
N ASP A 360 4.72 -16.73 6.22
CA ASP A 360 5.57 -16.38 5.07
C ASP A 360 4.77 -16.16 3.78
N ILE A 361 3.76 -17.01 3.52
CA ILE A 361 2.89 -16.91 2.33
C ILE A 361 1.92 -15.74 2.49
N LEU A 362 1.32 -15.57 3.66
CA LEU A 362 0.48 -14.39 3.94
C LEU A 362 1.23 -13.09 3.74
N ARG A 363 2.49 -13.02 4.19
CA ARG A 363 3.36 -11.87 3.95
C ARG A 363 3.63 -11.67 2.46
N LYS A 364 3.84 -12.74 1.68
CA LYS A 364 3.98 -12.67 0.22
C LYS A 364 2.76 -12.02 -0.44
N PHE A 365 1.57 -12.55 -0.18
CA PHE A 365 0.33 -12.01 -0.74
C PHE A 365 0.09 -10.57 -0.33
N ALA A 366 0.30 -10.23 0.94
CA ALA A 366 0.14 -8.87 1.44
C ALA A 366 1.10 -7.88 0.78
N ASN A 367 2.37 -8.26 0.59
CA ASN A 367 3.36 -7.43 -0.10
C ASN A 367 3.11 -7.27 -1.61
N ILE A 368 2.35 -8.17 -2.22
CA ILE A 368 1.92 -8.05 -3.62
C ILE A 368 0.72 -7.13 -3.69
N ALA A 369 -0.30 -7.38 -2.87
CA ALA A 369 -1.51 -6.54 -2.78
C ALA A 369 -1.18 -5.06 -2.53
N ILE A 370 -0.20 -4.79 -1.65
CA ILE A 370 0.25 -3.41 -1.36
C ILE A 370 0.86 -2.74 -2.58
N ARG A 371 1.63 -3.47 -3.39
CA ARG A 371 2.32 -2.87 -4.55
C ARG A 371 1.40 -2.53 -5.70
N TYR A 372 0.36 -3.34 -5.90
CA TYR A 372 -0.69 -3.03 -6.86
C TYR A 372 -1.72 -2.03 -6.32
N HIS A 373 -1.48 -1.43 -5.14
CA HIS A 373 -2.42 -0.53 -4.45
C HIS A 373 -3.80 -1.16 -4.18
N LEU A 374 -3.87 -2.50 -4.16
CA LEU A 374 -5.07 -3.29 -3.83
C LEU A 374 -5.26 -3.40 -2.32
N ARG A 375 -4.20 -3.13 -1.55
CA ARG A 375 -4.16 -3.14 -0.09
C ARG A 375 -3.23 -2.05 0.41
N LEU A 376 -3.42 -1.61 1.64
CA LEU A 376 -2.60 -0.56 2.24
C LEU A 376 -1.60 -1.18 3.23
N SER A 377 -0.36 -0.65 3.23
CA SER A 377 0.68 -1.09 4.16
C SER A 377 0.40 -0.55 5.57
N LYS A 378 0.69 -1.37 6.59
CA LYS A 378 0.63 -0.95 8.01
C LYS A 378 1.88 -0.19 8.45
N VAL A 379 3.03 -0.48 7.85
CA VAL A 379 4.30 0.22 8.10
C VAL A 379 4.50 1.26 7.02
N ASP A 380 4.66 2.51 7.46
CA ASP A 380 5.19 3.58 6.63
C ASP A 380 6.58 3.14 6.14
N LEU A 381 6.76 3.14 4.83
CA LEU A 381 8.05 3.00 4.17
C LEU A 381 8.88 4.27 4.41
N ASP A 382 9.17 4.57 5.67
CA ASP A 382 10.10 5.62 6.05
C ASP A 382 11.49 5.11 5.69
N PHE A 383 12.06 5.61 4.58
CA PHE A 383 13.30 5.07 3.99
C PHE A 383 14.46 5.00 4.98
N ASP A 384 14.47 5.91 5.96
CA ASP A 384 15.50 6.00 6.98
C ASP A 384 15.36 4.92 8.07
N ASN A 385 14.17 4.32 8.24
CA ASN A 385 13.83 3.37 9.31
C ASN A 385 13.21 2.05 8.80
N LEU A 386 13.51 1.66 7.55
CA LEU A 386 13.05 0.38 7.02
C LEU A 386 13.59 -0.78 7.88
N PRO A 387 12.71 -1.68 8.39
CA PRO A 387 13.17 -2.83 9.16
C PRO A 387 14.02 -3.74 8.27
N GLN A 388 15.14 -4.25 8.79
CA GLN A 388 16.03 -5.16 8.04
C GLN A 388 15.31 -6.44 7.54
N LYS A 389 14.18 -6.79 8.14
CA LYS A 389 13.25 -7.84 7.68
C LYS A 389 11.80 -7.38 7.89
N PHE A 390 11.01 -7.35 6.82
CA PHE A 390 9.56 -7.21 6.94
C PHE A 390 8.97 -8.46 7.60
N LYS A 391 8.39 -8.29 8.79
CA LYS A 391 7.63 -9.32 9.49
C LYS A 391 6.15 -9.20 9.13
N LEU A 392 5.38 -10.28 9.28
CA LEU A 392 3.93 -10.26 9.01
C LEU A 392 3.20 -9.14 9.79
N GLU A 393 3.64 -8.88 11.02
CA GLU A 393 3.11 -7.82 11.89
C GLU A 393 3.21 -6.40 11.30
N ASN A 394 4.02 -6.22 10.24
CA ASN A 394 4.20 -4.95 9.53
C ASN A 394 3.21 -4.76 8.38
N VAL A 395 2.53 -5.83 7.96
CA VAL A 395 1.76 -5.89 6.71
C VAL A 395 0.32 -6.33 6.97
N PHE A 396 0.09 -7.00 8.11
CA PHE A 396 -1.16 -7.67 8.43
C PHE A 396 -1.57 -7.39 9.89
N GLU A 397 -2.82 -6.98 10.09
CA GLU A 397 -3.41 -6.79 11.41
C GLU A 397 -4.12 -8.07 11.88
N THR A 398 -4.10 -8.32 13.18
CA THR A 398 -4.67 -9.55 13.75
C THR A 398 -6.15 -9.74 13.45
N TRP A 399 -6.90 -8.65 13.29
CA TRP A 399 -8.33 -8.68 12.99
C TRP A 399 -8.65 -8.99 11.52
N GLU A 400 -7.74 -8.74 10.58
CA GLU A 400 -8.01 -8.89 9.14
C GLU A 400 -8.18 -10.36 8.76
N LEU A 401 -7.46 -11.30 9.41
CA LEU A 401 -7.63 -12.74 9.16
C LEU A 401 -9.03 -13.19 9.57
N ILE A 402 -9.54 -12.63 10.66
CA ILE A 402 -10.89 -12.91 11.15
C ILE A 402 -11.92 -12.35 10.17
N ALA A 403 -11.66 -11.17 9.58
CA ALA A 403 -12.52 -10.58 8.56
C ALA A 403 -12.59 -11.45 7.29
N PHE A 404 -11.43 -11.87 6.75
CA PHE A 404 -11.40 -12.78 5.59
C PHE A 404 -12.07 -14.12 5.88
N ARG A 405 -11.88 -14.68 7.09
CA ARG A 405 -12.56 -15.91 7.49
C ARG A 405 -14.08 -15.73 7.50
N ALA A 406 -14.57 -14.59 7.96
CA ALA A 406 -16.00 -14.28 7.97
C ALA A 406 -16.58 -14.07 6.57
N SER A 407 -15.79 -13.60 5.61
CA SER A 407 -16.22 -13.41 4.20
C SER A 407 -16.14 -14.67 3.35
N THR A 408 -15.88 -15.85 3.93
CA THR A 408 -15.69 -17.09 3.15
C THR A 408 -16.87 -17.38 2.22
N TYR A 409 -18.10 -17.26 2.71
CA TYR A 409 -19.31 -17.48 1.91
C TYR A 409 -19.72 -16.28 1.03
N GLU A 410 -19.01 -15.16 1.12
CA GLU A 410 -19.15 -14.04 0.17
C GLU A 410 -18.20 -14.24 -1.03
N VAL A 411 -17.06 -14.90 -0.79
CA VAL A 411 -16.03 -15.16 -1.79
C VAL A 411 -16.23 -16.50 -2.51
N PHE A 412 -16.72 -17.52 -1.80
CA PHE A 412 -16.93 -18.88 -2.31
C PHE A 412 -18.38 -19.31 -2.10
N ASP A 413 -18.93 -20.02 -3.08
CA ASP A 413 -20.27 -20.61 -2.98
C ASP A 413 -20.27 -21.80 -2.00
N GLU A 414 -21.21 -21.80 -1.06
CA GLU A 414 -21.36 -22.85 -0.03
C GLU A 414 -21.69 -24.20 -0.67
N GLU A 415 -22.42 -24.20 -1.79
CA GLU A 415 -22.89 -25.43 -2.45
C GLU A 415 -21.76 -26.25 -3.09
N LEU A 416 -20.59 -25.65 -3.34
CA LEU A 416 -19.46 -26.32 -3.99
C LEU A 416 -18.56 -27.09 -3.00
N PHE A 417 -18.73 -26.91 -1.69
CA PHE A 417 -17.89 -27.59 -0.71
C PHE A 417 -18.34 -29.04 -0.46
N LEU A 418 -17.38 -29.97 -0.48
CA LEU A 418 -17.58 -31.32 0.04
C LEU A 418 -17.56 -31.27 1.58
N MET A 419 -18.74 -31.07 2.17
CA MET A 419 -18.93 -30.87 3.62
C MET A 419 -18.32 -32.01 4.47
N GLU A 420 -18.27 -33.23 3.95
CA GLU A 420 -17.68 -34.40 4.61
C GLU A 420 -16.16 -34.31 4.75
N GLU A 421 -15.48 -33.63 3.82
CA GLU A 421 -14.03 -33.51 3.75
C GLU A 421 -13.51 -32.17 4.32
N CYS A 422 -14.40 -31.20 4.54
CA CYS A 422 -14.06 -29.83 4.90
C CYS A 422 -14.35 -29.50 6.38
N ASP A 423 -13.57 -30.08 7.29
CA ASP A 423 -13.73 -29.88 8.75
C ASP A 423 -13.62 -28.41 9.20
N PHE A 424 -12.87 -27.58 8.47
CA PHE A 424 -12.68 -26.17 8.79
C PHE A 424 -13.96 -25.33 8.66
N LEU A 425 -14.95 -25.78 7.88
CA LEU A 425 -16.23 -25.09 7.69
C LEU A 425 -17.02 -25.00 9.01
N LYS A 426 -16.83 -25.96 9.93
CA LYS A 426 -17.43 -25.94 11.27
C LYS A 426 -17.05 -24.71 12.10
N ASN A 427 -15.88 -24.13 11.79
CA ASN A 427 -15.30 -23.00 12.51
C ASN A 427 -15.46 -21.67 11.75
N ILE A 428 -16.32 -21.62 10.72
CA ILE A 428 -16.62 -20.38 9.99
C ILE A 428 -17.78 -19.65 10.69
N PRO A 429 -17.67 -18.32 10.85
CA PRO A 429 -18.78 -17.48 11.30
C PRO A 429 -20.03 -17.65 10.43
N LYS A 430 -21.11 -18.27 10.95
CA LYS A 430 -22.35 -18.50 10.19
C LYS A 430 -23.24 -17.26 10.01
N GLN A 431 -23.03 -16.21 10.80
CA GLN A 431 -23.83 -14.98 10.76
C GLN A 431 -22.97 -13.81 10.29
N LYS A 432 -23.54 -13.01 9.37
CA LYS A 432 -22.91 -11.84 8.74
C LYS A 432 -22.66 -10.67 9.70
N PHE A 433 -23.34 -10.68 10.85
CA PHE A 433 -23.26 -9.65 11.89
C PHE A 433 -22.94 -10.27 13.25
N LEU A 434 -22.25 -9.51 14.09
CA LEU A 434 -21.99 -9.87 15.47
C LEU A 434 -23.32 -9.90 16.25
N MET A 435 -23.90 -11.08 16.46
CA MET A 435 -25.03 -11.24 17.37
C MET A 435 -24.51 -11.52 18.77
N LEU A 436 -24.63 -10.52 19.64
CA LEU A 436 -24.35 -10.66 21.06
C LEU A 436 -25.32 -11.68 21.67
N LYS A 437 -24.84 -12.49 22.61
CA LYS A 437 -25.72 -13.39 23.36
C LYS A 437 -26.65 -12.58 24.26
N ASP A 438 -27.93 -12.93 24.22
CA ASP A 438 -28.88 -12.38 25.17
C ASP A 438 -28.55 -12.86 26.59
N ASN A 439 -28.41 -11.91 27.51
CA ASN A 439 -28.25 -12.13 28.96
C ASN A 439 -27.07 -13.04 29.38
N ILE A 440 -25.84 -12.57 29.13
CA ILE A 440 -24.65 -13.22 29.68
C ILE A 440 -24.63 -13.07 31.21
N ARG A 441 -24.74 -14.18 31.94
CA ARG A 441 -24.62 -14.18 33.40
C ARG A 441 -23.21 -13.79 33.83
N ILE A 442 -23.14 -12.75 34.64
CA ILE A 442 -21.88 -12.24 35.20
C ILE A 442 -21.50 -13.07 36.43
N ASP A 443 -20.25 -13.50 36.46
CA ASP A 443 -19.65 -14.29 37.53
C ASP A 443 -18.81 -13.38 38.43
N LEU A 444 -19.38 -12.99 39.57
CA LEU A 444 -18.74 -12.11 40.56
C LEU A 444 -17.66 -12.85 41.39
N THR A 445 -17.66 -14.20 41.42
CA THR A 445 -16.64 -14.96 42.14
C THR A 445 -15.29 -14.95 41.43
N ARG A 446 -15.33 -14.76 40.10
CA ARG A 446 -14.16 -14.66 39.22
C ARG A 446 -14.33 -13.42 38.35
N PRO A 447 -14.17 -12.20 38.91
CA PRO A 447 -14.48 -10.95 38.21
C PRO A 447 -13.70 -10.79 36.90
N ASN A 448 -12.45 -11.28 36.88
CA ASN A 448 -11.51 -11.21 35.75
C ASN A 448 -11.65 -12.32 34.70
N LYS A 449 -12.77 -13.04 34.71
CA LYS A 449 -13.03 -14.12 33.74
C LYS A 449 -13.19 -13.54 32.33
N VAL A 450 -12.59 -14.20 31.35
CA VAL A 450 -12.81 -13.91 29.93
C VAL A 450 -14.04 -14.67 29.46
N ILE A 451 -15.05 -13.93 28.97
CA ILE A 451 -16.31 -14.46 28.46
C ILE A 451 -16.36 -14.44 26.94
N LYS A 452 -17.23 -15.29 26.40
CA LYS A 452 -17.54 -15.40 24.97
C LYS A 452 -18.84 -14.65 24.70
N VAL A 453 -18.74 -13.48 24.06
CA VAL A 453 -19.84 -12.49 24.00
C VAL A 453 -20.78 -12.70 22.83
N ASP A 454 -20.31 -13.33 21.77
CA ASP A 454 -21.07 -13.57 20.55
C ASP A 454 -21.67 -14.97 20.54
N SER A 455 -22.76 -15.13 19.80
CA SER A 455 -23.47 -16.40 19.61
C SER A 455 -22.55 -17.49 19.03
N GLN A 456 -21.51 -17.11 18.30
CA GLN A 456 -20.57 -18.01 17.65
C GLN A 456 -19.29 -18.28 18.48
N ASN A 457 -19.17 -17.69 19.67
CA ASN A 457 -18.02 -17.84 20.57
C ASN A 457 -16.66 -17.41 19.99
N THR A 458 -16.66 -16.53 18.99
CA THR A 458 -15.45 -15.99 18.35
C THR A 458 -14.84 -14.84 19.13
N VAL A 459 -15.66 -13.99 19.76
CA VAL A 459 -15.20 -12.79 20.46
C VAL A 459 -15.06 -13.08 21.94
N LYS A 460 -13.81 -13.04 22.40
CA LYS A 460 -13.44 -13.19 23.81
C LYS A 460 -13.07 -11.84 24.41
N MET A 461 -13.66 -11.50 25.55
CA MET A 461 -13.26 -10.32 26.31
C MET A 461 -13.51 -10.49 27.82
N PRO A 462 -12.79 -9.74 28.68
CA PRO A 462 -13.10 -9.66 30.10
C PRO A 462 -14.55 -9.26 30.36
N GLN A 463 -15.18 -9.82 31.40
CA GLN A 463 -16.56 -9.50 31.79
C GLN A 463 -16.80 -8.00 31.99
N LEU A 464 -15.82 -7.31 32.59
CA LEU A 464 -15.88 -5.86 32.80
C LEU A 464 -16.01 -5.09 31.47
N LEU A 465 -15.20 -5.44 30.46
CA LEU A 465 -15.24 -4.77 29.16
C LEU A 465 -16.58 -4.99 28.44
N HIS A 466 -17.16 -6.18 28.56
CA HIS A 466 -18.49 -6.45 28.03
C HIS A 466 -19.58 -5.63 28.74
N ALA A 467 -19.54 -5.54 30.07
CA ALA A 467 -20.49 -4.73 30.83
C ALA A 467 -20.40 -3.24 30.45
N ILE A 468 -19.18 -2.73 30.23
CA ILE A 468 -18.94 -1.37 29.71
C ILE A 468 -19.52 -1.21 28.30
N GLN A 469 -19.29 -2.18 27.41
CA GLN A 469 -19.78 -2.14 26.02
C GLN A 469 -21.32 -2.09 25.95
N VAL A 470 -22.02 -2.83 26.82
CA VAL A 470 -23.49 -2.83 26.90
C VAL A 470 -24.03 -1.66 27.74
N ARG A 471 -23.14 -0.86 28.35
CA ARG A 471 -23.46 0.27 29.24
C ARG A 471 -24.28 -0.13 30.48
N ASP A 472 -24.09 -1.35 30.98
CA ASP A 472 -24.75 -1.82 32.20
C ASP A 472 -23.98 -1.30 33.43
N VAL A 473 -24.39 -0.12 33.90
CA VAL A 473 -23.81 0.55 35.07
C VAL A 473 -23.81 -0.36 36.32
N LYS A 474 -24.89 -1.13 36.53
CA LYS A 474 -25.04 -1.97 37.74
C LYS A 474 -24.05 -3.13 37.69
N ALA A 475 -23.92 -3.77 36.54
CA ALA A 475 -22.95 -4.82 36.29
C ALA A 475 -21.50 -4.32 36.45
N VAL A 476 -21.19 -3.15 35.88
CA VAL A 476 -19.86 -2.54 36.01
C VAL A 476 -19.53 -2.31 37.48
N LYS A 477 -20.43 -1.67 38.23
CA LYS A 477 -20.23 -1.41 39.66
C LYS A 477 -20.01 -2.71 40.44
N ALA A 478 -20.86 -3.72 40.25
CA ALA A 478 -20.73 -5.00 40.94
C ALA A 478 -19.41 -5.72 40.62
N LEU A 479 -18.91 -5.62 39.39
CA LEU A 479 -17.63 -6.20 38.99
C LEU A 479 -16.44 -5.46 39.59
N LEU A 480 -16.48 -4.13 39.61
CA LEU A 480 -15.45 -3.30 40.25
C LEU A 480 -15.39 -3.55 41.76
N ASP A 481 -16.56 -3.58 42.43
CA ASP A 481 -16.70 -3.91 43.86
C ASP A 481 -16.16 -5.32 44.17
N ALA A 482 -16.29 -6.26 43.23
CA ALA A 482 -15.75 -7.62 43.33
C ALA A 482 -14.23 -7.71 43.03
N GLY A 483 -13.56 -6.61 42.68
CA GLY A 483 -12.12 -6.57 42.39
C GLY A 483 -11.76 -6.89 40.93
N ALA A 484 -12.62 -6.55 39.97
CA ALA A 484 -12.27 -6.61 38.55
C ALA A 484 -11.09 -5.68 38.22
N ASP A 485 -10.13 -6.19 37.46
CA ASP A 485 -8.94 -5.46 37.04
C ASP A 485 -9.25 -4.60 35.82
N VAL A 486 -9.23 -3.28 36.01
CA VAL A 486 -9.46 -2.26 34.97
C VAL A 486 -8.37 -2.24 33.88
N ASN A 487 -7.23 -2.90 34.12
CA ASN A 487 -6.09 -2.96 33.20
C ASN A 487 -6.17 -4.13 32.21
N GLN A 488 -7.14 -5.03 32.34
CA GLN A 488 -7.32 -6.08 31.35
C GLN A 488 -7.84 -5.51 30.03
N MET A 489 -7.17 -5.89 28.95
CA MET A 489 -7.51 -5.45 27.59
C MET A 489 -8.24 -6.54 26.81
N SER A 490 -9.02 -6.11 25.82
CA SER A 490 -9.58 -7.03 24.82
C SER A 490 -8.49 -7.54 23.87
N ILE A 491 -8.84 -8.56 23.07
CA ILE A 491 -7.97 -9.05 21.97
C ILE A 491 -7.67 -7.98 20.91
N ASN A 492 -8.49 -6.91 20.85
CA ASN A 492 -8.34 -5.78 19.93
C ASN A 492 -7.69 -4.56 20.62
N ASN A 493 -6.95 -4.78 21.70
CA ASN A 493 -6.30 -3.74 22.51
C ASN A 493 -7.25 -2.66 23.05
N ASN A 494 -8.55 -2.96 23.21
CA ASN A 494 -9.46 -2.04 23.88
C ASN A 494 -9.26 -2.16 25.39
N SER A 495 -8.88 -1.05 26.03
CA SER A 495 -8.92 -0.84 27.48
C SER A 495 -10.33 -0.48 27.96
N ALA A 496 -10.56 -0.50 29.28
CA ALA A 496 -11.82 -0.05 29.87
C ALA A 496 -12.17 1.40 29.48
N LEU A 497 -11.18 2.30 29.50
CA LEU A 497 -11.34 3.71 29.11
C LEU A 497 -11.67 3.84 27.62
N THR A 498 -10.89 3.22 26.74
CA THR A 498 -11.15 3.30 25.29
C THR A 498 -12.49 2.65 24.94
N MET A 499 -12.88 1.54 25.55
CA MET A 499 -14.20 0.93 25.32
C MET A 499 -15.36 1.84 25.79
N CYS A 500 -15.20 2.50 26.95
CA CYS A 500 -16.22 3.41 27.48
C CYS A 500 -16.41 4.64 26.60
N LEU A 501 -15.31 5.22 26.11
CA LEU A 501 -15.29 6.44 25.30
C LEU A 501 -15.56 6.20 23.80
N ASN A 502 -15.25 5.00 23.30
CA ASN A 502 -15.38 4.66 21.88
C ASN A 502 -16.80 4.21 21.59
N ASP A 503 -17.70 5.16 21.41
CA ASP A 503 -18.93 4.97 20.65
C ASP A 503 -18.95 5.97 19.50
N ASN A 504 -19.56 5.64 18.36
CA ASN A 504 -19.54 6.51 17.17
C ASN A 504 -20.41 7.79 17.35
N ILE A 505 -20.66 8.20 18.59
CA ILE A 505 -21.49 9.33 19.01
C ILE A 505 -20.56 10.39 19.58
N LEU A 506 -20.67 11.63 19.09
CA LEU A 506 -19.81 12.76 19.47
C LEU A 506 -19.98 13.23 20.93
N GLU A 507 -20.94 12.67 21.67
CA GLU A 507 -21.27 13.05 23.05
C GLU A 507 -21.43 11.81 23.94
N LEU A 508 -20.91 11.88 25.17
CA LEU A 508 -21.05 10.82 26.16
C LEU A 508 -22.46 10.79 26.76
N THR A 509 -23.09 9.62 26.77
CA THR A 509 -24.37 9.41 27.45
C THR A 509 -24.22 9.47 28.98
N ALA A 510 -25.35 9.63 29.69
CA ALA A 510 -25.34 9.69 31.15
C ALA A 510 -24.73 8.42 31.78
N GLU A 511 -25.04 7.25 31.21
CA GLU A 511 -24.50 5.96 31.67
C GLU A 511 -22.98 5.89 31.47
N GLN A 512 -22.48 6.37 30.33
CA GLN A 512 -21.03 6.42 30.07
C GLN A 512 -20.32 7.33 31.07
N ARG A 513 -20.88 8.51 31.37
CA ARG A 513 -20.29 9.42 32.36
C ARG A 513 -20.22 8.78 33.75
N GLN A 514 -21.26 8.05 34.14
CA GLN A 514 -21.27 7.32 35.42
C GLN A 514 -20.27 6.15 35.44
N ILE A 515 -20.15 5.40 34.34
CA ILE A 515 -19.15 4.33 34.21
C ILE A 515 -17.74 4.93 34.25
N LEU A 516 -17.51 6.03 33.54
CA LEU A 516 -16.24 6.72 33.48
C LEU A 516 -15.81 7.24 34.85
N SER A 517 -16.71 7.84 35.62
CA SER A 517 -16.39 8.29 36.99
C SER A 517 -15.96 7.13 37.88
N MET A 518 -16.66 5.99 37.84
CA MET A 518 -16.28 4.80 38.59
C MET A 518 -14.92 4.23 38.13
N LEU A 519 -14.65 4.21 36.83
CA LEU A 519 -13.37 3.72 36.30
C LEU A 519 -12.19 4.60 36.74
N LEU A 520 -12.37 5.91 36.77
CA LEU A 520 -11.33 6.89 37.14
C LEU A 520 -10.99 6.87 38.64
N GLU A 521 -11.79 6.22 39.48
CA GLU A 521 -11.45 5.96 40.90
C GLU A 521 -10.38 4.88 41.06
N HIS A 522 -10.11 4.08 40.01
CA HIS A 522 -9.11 3.02 40.03
C HIS A 522 -7.77 3.42 39.40
N THR A 523 -6.70 2.75 39.82
CA THR A 523 -5.35 2.99 39.30
C THR A 523 -5.11 2.28 37.98
N PHE A 524 -4.75 3.04 36.95
CA PHE A 524 -4.35 2.50 35.65
C PHE A 524 -2.84 2.36 35.52
N LEU A 525 -2.40 1.28 34.86
CA LEU A 525 -1.01 1.09 34.49
C LEU A 525 -0.64 1.99 33.29
N PRO A 526 0.60 2.53 33.23
CA PRO A 526 1.05 3.34 32.09
C PRO A 526 0.92 2.63 30.74
N ALA A 527 1.10 1.31 30.71
CA ALA A 527 0.92 0.51 29.50
C ALA A 527 -0.54 0.57 29.01
N THR A 528 -1.52 0.46 29.92
CA THR A 528 -2.96 0.51 29.62
C THR A 528 -3.43 1.91 29.21
N LEU A 529 -2.92 2.96 29.86
CA LEU A 529 -3.29 4.35 29.54
C LEU A 529 -2.83 4.77 28.14
N ASN A 530 -1.70 4.22 27.70
CA ASN A 530 -1.03 4.60 26.47
C ASN A 530 -1.20 3.56 25.35
N THR A 531 -2.18 2.67 25.48
CA THR A 531 -2.56 1.78 24.37
C THR A 531 -3.40 2.51 23.34
N VAL A 532 -3.33 1.98 22.12
CA VAL A 532 -4.15 2.40 20.99
C VAL A 532 -4.98 1.22 20.52
N THR A 533 -6.23 1.49 20.16
CA THR A 533 -7.15 0.46 19.64
C THR A 533 -6.62 -0.15 18.33
N SER A 534 -6.81 -1.44 18.09
CA SER A 534 -6.18 -2.11 16.92
C SER A 534 -6.65 -1.61 15.56
N LYS A 535 -7.89 -1.10 15.44
CA LYS A 535 -8.48 -0.69 14.14
C LYS A 535 -8.24 0.79 13.83
N LYS A 536 -8.82 1.67 14.65
CA LYS A 536 -8.73 3.13 14.46
C LYS A 536 -7.49 3.75 15.09
N ARG A 537 -6.71 2.97 15.85
CA ARG A 537 -5.53 3.45 16.59
C ARG A 537 -5.81 4.62 17.52
N LEU A 538 -7.03 4.72 18.04
CA LEU A 538 -7.40 5.78 18.98
C LEU A 538 -6.93 5.42 20.40
N SER A 539 -6.40 6.41 21.13
CA SER A 539 -6.16 6.32 22.58
C SER A 539 -7.26 7.05 23.35
N ALA A 540 -7.32 6.84 24.68
CA ALA A 540 -8.29 7.51 25.54
C ALA A 540 -8.19 9.04 25.45
N LEU A 541 -6.97 9.59 25.38
CA LEU A 541 -6.74 11.03 25.25
C LEU A 541 -7.24 11.58 23.90
N HIS A 542 -7.06 10.83 22.80
CA HIS A 542 -7.58 11.24 21.49
C HIS A 542 -9.11 11.26 21.46
N LEU A 543 -9.75 10.25 22.05
CA LEU A 543 -11.21 10.20 22.17
C LEU A 543 -11.75 11.35 23.02
N ALA A 544 -11.12 11.65 24.16
CA ALA A 544 -11.51 12.78 25.01
C ALA A 544 -11.42 14.14 24.27
N ILE A 545 -10.39 14.32 23.44
CA ILE A 545 -10.22 15.52 22.61
C ILE A 545 -11.30 15.60 21.53
N GLN A 546 -11.64 14.49 20.87
CA GLN A 546 -12.70 14.44 19.85
C GLN A 546 -14.08 14.77 20.45
N ILE A 547 -14.35 14.31 21.69
CA ILE A 547 -15.55 14.66 22.46
C ILE A 547 -15.54 16.15 22.86
N GLY A 548 -14.35 16.75 23.03
CA GLY A 548 -14.20 18.14 23.46
C GLY A 548 -14.37 18.35 24.96
N ASP A 549 -14.24 17.28 25.76
CA ASP A 549 -14.41 17.33 27.21
C ASP A 549 -13.10 17.75 27.90
N LEU A 550 -12.97 19.06 28.16
CA LEU A 550 -11.78 19.65 28.78
C LEU A 550 -11.47 19.05 30.17
N GLU A 551 -12.49 18.74 30.96
CA GLU A 551 -12.30 18.17 32.31
C GLU A 551 -11.74 16.75 32.22
N LEU A 552 -12.27 15.95 31.30
CA LEU A 552 -11.74 14.62 31.02
C LEU A 552 -10.30 14.69 30.50
N VAL A 553 -9.98 15.60 29.58
CA VAL A 553 -8.61 15.79 29.09
C VAL A 553 -7.65 16.11 30.23
N ASN A 554 -8.00 17.07 31.11
CA ASN A 554 -7.19 17.41 32.27
C ASN A 554 -6.96 16.20 33.18
N THR A 555 -8.02 15.44 33.46
CA THR A 555 -7.97 14.24 34.30
C THR A 555 -7.03 13.19 33.69
N LEU A 556 -7.17 12.90 32.40
CA LEU A 556 -6.35 11.91 31.68
C LEU A 556 -4.85 12.30 31.68
N ILE A 557 -4.55 13.60 31.56
CA ILE A 557 -3.17 14.09 31.65
C ILE A 557 -2.63 13.92 33.08
N GLN A 558 -3.43 14.26 34.10
CA GLN A 558 -3.03 14.13 35.50
C GLN A 558 -2.74 12.68 35.92
N ILE A 559 -3.48 11.71 35.41
CA ILE A 559 -3.24 10.28 35.68
C ILE A 559 -2.06 9.69 34.86
N GLY A 560 -1.41 10.49 34.00
CA GLY A 560 -0.17 10.10 33.32
C GLY A 560 -0.33 9.59 31.89
N CYS A 561 -1.38 9.98 31.17
CA CYS A 561 -1.43 9.75 29.71
C CYS A 561 -0.29 10.50 29.00
N ASN A 562 0.32 9.85 28.02
CA ASN A 562 1.36 10.42 27.18
C ASN A 562 0.77 11.44 26.21
N VAL A 563 1.08 12.72 26.44
CA VAL A 563 0.62 13.86 25.62
C VAL A 563 1.21 13.92 24.22
N ASN A 564 2.22 13.08 23.92
CA ASN A 564 2.91 12.99 22.63
C ASN A 564 2.69 11.63 21.94
N LEU A 565 1.73 10.82 22.42
CA LEU A 565 1.41 9.52 21.82
C LEU A 565 0.87 9.72 20.40
N LEU A 566 1.53 9.16 19.39
CA LEU A 566 1.01 9.17 18.02
C LEU A 566 -0.09 8.12 17.86
N ALA A 567 -1.31 8.60 17.66
CA ALA A 567 -2.50 7.78 17.52
C ALA A 567 -3.34 8.24 16.32
N ASP A 568 -4.53 7.68 16.15
CA ASP A 568 -5.36 7.84 14.94
C ASP A 568 -4.73 7.22 13.68
N ILE A 569 -5.53 7.09 12.64
CA ILE A 569 -5.17 6.56 11.31
C ILE A 569 -4.04 7.40 10.72
N ASP A 570 -4.09 8.72 10.93
CA ASP A 570 -3.12 9.69 10.40
C ASP A 570 -1.84 9.83 11.25
N HIS A 571 -1.74 9.10 12.37
CA HIS A 571 -0.64 9.23 13.35
C HIS A 571 -0.46 10.65 13.87
N HIS A 572 -1.55 11.27 14.30
CA HIS A 572 -1.52 12.58 14.93
C HIS A 572 -1.17 12.45 16.41
N SER A 573 -0.45 13.43 16.92
CA SER A 573 -0.33 13.66 18.36
C SER A 573 -1.64 14.28 18.88
N PRO A 574 -1.91 14.22 20.20
CA PRO A 574 -2.99 14.98 20.84
C PRO A 574 -3.03 16.47 20.44
N LEU A 575 -1.86 17.14 20.35
CA LEU A 575 -1.78 18.55 19.98
C LEU A 575 -2.19 18.80 18.51
N HIS A 576 -1.61 18.04 17.57
CA HIS A 576 -2.02 18.06 16.15
C HIS A 576 -3.52 17.88 15.95
N ILE A 577 -4.12 16.83 16.53
CA ILE A 577 -5.55 16.55 16.32
C ILE A 577 -6.41 17.68 16.90
N THR A 578 -6.03 18.26 18.04
CA THR A 578 -6.74 19.41 18.63
C THR A 578 -6.69 20.62 17.70
N LEU A 579 -5.53 20.93 17.10
CA LEU A 579 -5.38 22.05 16.16
C LEU A 579 -6.13 21.79 14.84
N LYS A 580 -6.12 20.54 14.35
CA LYS A 580 -6.90 20.12 13.17
C LYS A 580 -8.40 20.33 13.42
N LEU A 581 -8.91 19.91 14.59
CA LEU A 581 -10.31 20.14 14.98
C LEU A 581 -10.61 21.64 15.13
N LEU A 582 -9.71 22.42 15.73
CA LEU A 582 -9.88 23.88 15.87
C LEU A 582 -10.00 24.56 14.52
N HIS A 583 -9.12 24.21 13.57
CA HIS A 583 -9.14 24.72 12.20
C HIS A 583 -10.44 24.37 11.46
N LEU A 584 -10.91 23.13 11.60
CA LEU A 584 -12.16 22.66 11.01
C LEU A 584 -13.40 23.35 11.62
N SER A 585 -13.38 23.65 12.92
CA SER A 585 -14.47 24.34 13.61
C SER A 585 -14.53 25.83 13.30
N GLN A 586 -13.38 26.48 13.03
CA GLN A 586 -13.32 27.91 12.70
C GLN A 586 -13.68 28.20 11.24
N ARG A 587 -13.29 27.33 10.32
CA ARG A 587 -13.67 27.45 8.91
C ARG A 587 -15.10 26.94 8.73
N LYS A 588 -15.85 27.51 7.79
CA LYS A 588 -17.10 26.90 7.31
C LYS A 588 -16.73 25.66 6.48
N PHE A 589 -16.34 24.58 7.13
CA PHE A 589 -16.07 23.31 6.47
C PHE A 589 -17.40 22.75 5.96
N THR A 590 -17.52 22.65 4.64
CA THR A 590 -18.74 22.16 3.99
C THR A 590 -18.59 20.71 3.54
N PHE A 591 -19.70 20.05 3.29
CA PHE A 591 -19.73 18.71 2.70
C PHE A 591 -18.94 18.62 1.38
N GLU A 592 -18.96 19.68 0.56
CA GLU A 592 -18.20 19.74 -0.69
C GLU A 592 -16.68 19.82 -0.45
N ASP A 593 -16.26 20.49 0.62
CA ASP A 593 -14.84 20.56 0.99
C ASP A 593 -14.34 19.21 1.51
N MET A 594 -15.20 18.47 2.24
CA MET A 594 -14.92 17.09 2.63
C MET A 594 -14.71 16.21 1.39
N ILE A 595 -15.62 16.24 0.40
CA ILE A 595 -15.49 15.46 -0.83
C ILE A 595 -14.20 15.84 -1.58
N LYS A 596 -13.88 17.13 -1.69
CA LYS A 596 -12.63 17.58 -2.34
C LYS A 596 -11.39 17.03 -1.62
N GLN A 597 -11.36 17.04 -0.30
CA GLN A 597 -10.26 16.46 0.47
C GLN A 597 -10.15 14.95 0.24
N THR A 598 -11.28 14.26 0.18
CA THR A 598 -11.33 12.82 -0.12
C THR A 598 -10.72 12.49 -1.48
N ILE A 599 -10.97 13.33 -2.49
CA ILE A 599 -10.42 13.17 -3.85
C ILE A 599 -8.95 13.60 -3.93
N LEU A 600 -8.52 14.54 -3.09
CA LEU A 600 -7.14 15.05 -3.09
C LEU A 600 -6.14 14.02 -2.55
N HIS A 601 -6.56 13.17 -1.62
CA HIS A 601 -5.74 12.15 -0.98
C HIS A 601 -6.43 10.77 -1.01
N PRO A 602 -6.61 10.17 -2.20
CA PRO A 602 -7.43 8.96 -2.37
C PRO A 602 -6.88 7.76 -1.58
N GLU A 603 -5.54 7.60 -1.51
CA GLU A 603 -4.90 6.52 -0.74
C GLU A 603 -5.24 6.60 0.76
N GLN A 604 -5.18 7.80 1.34
CA GLN A 604 -5.51 8.03 2.75
C GLN A 604 -7.01 7.86 3.01
N SER A 605 -7.86 8.37 2.11
CA SER A 605 -9.30 8.22 2.22
C SER A 605 -9.74 6.77 2.10
N GLN A 606 -9.13 6.01 1.18
CA GLN A 606 -9.34 4.58 1.04
C GLN A 606 -8.88 3.84 2.30
N TYR A 607 -7.74 4.21 2.89
CA TYR A 607 -7.26 3.63 4.14
C TYR A 607 -8.22 3.90 5.29
N SER A 608 -8.65 5.14 5.44
CA SER A 608 -9.62 5.54 6.45
C SER A 608 -10.93 4.78 6.30
N LEU A 609 -11.51 4.75 5.09
CA LEU A 609 -12.71 3.99 4.81
C LEU A 609 -12.55 2.50 5.11
N HIS A 610 -11.42 1.90 4.73
CA HIS A 610 -11.12 0.50 5.04
C HIS A 610 -11.11 0.24 6.55
N GLN A 611 -10.42 1.06 7.35
CA GLN A 611 -10.37 0.88 8.81
C GLN A 611 -11.74 1.11 9.47
N HIS A 612 -12.49 2.12 9.04
CA HIS A 612 -13.80 2.45 9.58
C HIS A 612 -14.90 1.45 9.19
N SER A 613 -14.80 0.83 8.01
CA SER A 613 -15.75 -0.16 7.51
C SER A 613 -15.35 -1.61 7.75
N ALA A 614 -14.21 -1.85 8.42
CA ALA A 614 -13.58 -3.17 8.53
C ALA A 614 -13.37 -3.86 7.16
N GLY A 615 -12.98 -3.07 6.15
CA GLY A 615 -12.67 -3.51 4.80
C GLY A 615 -13.87 -3.70 3.87
N LYS A 616 -15.08 -3.35 4.32
CA LYS A 616 -16.32 -3.55 3.53
C LYS A 616 -16.62 -2.44 2.54
N LEU A 617 -16.08 -1.24 2.74
CA LEU A 617 -16.32 -0.09 1.86
C LEU A 617 -15.07 0.22 1.04
N LYS A 618 -15.24 0.28 -0.28
CA LYS A 618 -14.25 0.80 -1.21
C LYS A 618 -14.52 2.27 -1.50
N LEU A 619 -13.46 3.04 -1.75
CA LEU A 619 -13.59 4.46 -2.06
C LEU A 619 -14.40 4.70 -3.33
N ASP A 620 -14.20 3.89 -4.37
CA ASP A 620 -14.91 4.03 -5.65
C ASP A 620 -16.42 3.81 -5.52
N ASP A 621 -16.84 2.83 -4.73
CA ASP A 621 -18.25 2.57 -4.44
C ASP A 621 -18.89 3.75 -3.68
N VAL A 622 -18.16 4.30 -2.71
CA VAL A 622 -18.60 5.49 -1.97
C VAL A 622 -18.72 6.69 -2.91
N LEU A 623 -17.73 6.95 -3.76
CA LEU A 623 -17.76 8.05 -4.73
C LEU A 623 -18.89 7.88 -5.76
N LYS A 624 -19.12 6.65 -6.26
CA LYS A 624 -20.22 6.32 -7.16
C LYS A 624 -21.59 6.61 -6.51
N ASN A 625 -21.75 6.23 -5.25
CA ASN A 625 -22.97 6.49 -4.50
C ASN A 625 -23.15 7.99 -4.21
N LEU A 626 -22.07 8.72 -3.87
CA LEU A 626 -22.09 10.17 -3.67
C LEU A 626 -22.43 10.96 -4.94
N ASN A 627 -22.14 10.39 -6.12
CA ASN A 627 -22.55 10.96 -7.40
C ASN A 627 -24.05 10.82 -7.68
N SER A 628 -24.77 9.95 -6.95
CA SER A 628 -26.23 9.84 -7.05
C SER A 628 -26.93 10.97 -6.24
N PRO A 629 -28.10 11.47 -6.69
CA PRO A 629 -28.83 12.51 -5.96
C PRO A 629 -29.15 12.10 -4.52
N MET A 630 -29.63 10.86 -4.34
CA MET A 630 -29.99 10.29 -3.04
C MET A 630 -28.77 10.11 -2.14
N GLY A 631 -27.67 9.55 -2.67
CA GLY A 631 -26.46 9.35 -1.90
C GLY A 631 -25.82 10.67 -1.45
N ARG A 632 -25.93 11.73 -2.26
CA ARG A 632 -25.48 13.07 -1.89
C ARG A 632 -26.32 13.69 -0.76
N GLU A 633 -27.63 13.45 -0.77
CA GLU A 633 -28.52 13.92 0.29
C GLU A 633 -28.24 13.20 1.61
N ILE A 634 -28.16 11.87 1.60
CA ILE A 634 -27.76 11.07 2.77
C ILE A 634 -26.39 11.49 3.29
N GLY A 635 -25.42 11.69 2.39
CA GLY A 635 -24.08 12.12 2.74
C GLY A 635 -24.05 13.48 3.45
N LYS A 636 -24.88 14.44 3.01
CA LYS A 636 -25.00 15.76 3.66
C LYS A 636 -25.57 15.64 5.06
N GLU A 637 -26.66 14.90 5.23
CA GLU A 637 -27.27 14.69 6.55
C GLU A 637 -26.28 14.01 7.51
N LEU A 638 -25.59 12.96 7.04
CA LEU A 638 -24.57 12.28 7.83
C LEU A 638 -23.41 13.21 8.18
N PHE A 639 -22.96 14.05 7.25
CA PHE A 639 -21.92 15.05 7.49
C PHE A 639 -22.32 16.05 8.59
N GLU A 640 -23.54 16.57 8.57
CA GLU A 640 -24.03 17.49 9.60
C GLU A 640 -24.13 16.82 10.98
N VAL A 641 -24.50 15.53 11.03
CA VAL A 641 -24.52 14.75 12.28
C VAL A 641 -23.11 14.47 12.81
N MET A 642 -22.16 14.14 11.93
CA MET A 642 -20.78 13.79 12.28
C MET A 642 -19.86 15.00 12.49
N LYS A 643 -20.31 16.20 12.13
CA LYS A 643 -19.53 17.42 12.28
C LYS A 643 -19.17 17.64 13.76
N PRO A 644 -17.90 17.94 14.10
CA PRO A 644 -17.51 18.21 15.48
C PRO A 644 -18.35 19.37 16.03
N LYS A 645 -19.11 19.11 17.10
CA LYS A 645 -19.94 20.14 17.78
C LYS A 645 -19.17 20.89 18.86
N VAL A 646 -17.87 20.63 18.99
CA VAL A 646 -17.02 21.19 20.04
C VAL A 646 -16.84 22.69 19.83
N SER A 647 -16.99 23.45 20.91
CA SER A 647 -16.76 24.90 20.92
C SER A 647 -15.28 25.22 20.63
N THR A 648 -15.04 26.21 19.77
CA THR A 648 -13.70 26.73 19.47
C THR A 648 -12.97 27.20 20.74
N GLU A 649 -13.71 27.77 21.70
CA GLU A 649 -13.16 28.22 22.98
C GLU A 649 -12.69 27.06 23.85
N GLN A 650 -13.41 25.93 23.84
CA GLN A 650 -12.99 24.72 24.56
C GLN A 650 -11.74 24.13 23.91
N LEU A 651 -11.69 24.03 22.58
CA LEU A 651 -10.53 23.52 21.85
C LEU A 651 -9.27 24.37 22.13
N LYS A 652 -9.37 25.71 22.15
CA LYS A 652 -8.26 26.59 22.53
C LYS A 652 -7.75 26.31 23.95
N LYS A 653 -8.65 26.12 24.92
CA LYS A 653 -8.26 25.74 26.29
C LYS A 653 -7.55 24.39 26.32
N ILE A 654 -8.04 23.40 25.58
CA ILE A 654 -7.39 22.09 25.44
C ILE A 654 -5.99 22.22 24.85
N VAL A 655 -5.80 23.06 23.82
CA VAL A 655 -4.45 23.35 23.27
C VAL A 655 -3.51 23.85 24.35
N PHE A 656 -3.90 24.86 25.12
CA PHE A 656 -3.05 25.39 26.19
C PHE A 656 -2.78 24.36 27.29
N THR A 657 -3.77 23.54 27.66
CA THR A 657 -3.56 22.42 28.59
C THR A 657 -2.48 21.46 28.08
N LEU A 658 -2.54 21.06 26.79
CA LEU A 658 -1.56 20.15 26.20
C LEU A 658 -0.16 20.77 26.14
N LEU A 659 -0.05 22.05 25.77
CA LEU A 659 1.21 22.78 25.73
C LEU A 659 1.85 22.88 27.12
N ASN A 660 1.06 23.22 28.15
CA ASN A 660 1.51 23.26 29.54
C ASN A 660 1.95 21.89 30.06
N ALA A 661 1.36 20.81 29.53
CA ALA A 661 1.72 19.43 29.87
C ALA A 661 2.96 18.91 29.11
N GLY A 662 3.61 19.73 28.27
CA GLY A 662 4.82 19.35 27.54
C GLY A 662 4.58 18.67 26.19
N ALA A 663 3.48 19.01 25.51
CA ALA A 663 3.26 18.56 24.14
C ALA A 663 4.35 19.08 23.18
N ASP A 664 4.88 18.21 22.33
CA ASP A 664 5.92 18.52 21.36
C ASP A 664 5.32 19.25 20.14
N VAL A 665 5.57 20.56 20.09
CA VAL A 665 5.12 21.46 19.02
C VAL A 665 5.81 21.22 17.68
N ASN A 666 6.90 20.45 17.65
CA ASN A 666 7.67 20.11 16.47
C ASN A 666 7.53 18.64 16.08
N GLN A 667 6.69 17.86 16.77
CA GLN A 667 6.46 16.46 16.40
C GLN A 667 5.95 16.43 14.96
N PRO A 668 6.52 15.67 14.03
CA PRO A 668 5.99 15.62 12.65
C PRO A 668 4.79 14.67 12.59
N ALA A 669 3.68 15.13 12.02
CA ALA A 669 2.64 14.25 11.50
C ALA A 669 3.20 13.44 10.33
N LYS A 670 2.65 12.24 10.16
CA LYS A 670 3.02 11.34 9.07
C LYS A 670 2.13 11.49 7.85
N LEU A 671 0.82 11.66 8.07
CA LEU A 671 -0.20 11.80 7.03
C LEU A 671 -1.08 13.03 7.29
N PRO A 672 -1.64 13.69 6.24
CA PRO A 672 -1.39 13.47 4.80
C PRO A 672 0.01 13.87 4.33
N ILE A 673 0.63 14.83 5.02
CA ILE A 673 1.90 15.41 4.62
C ILE A 673 2.95 15.04 5.68
N SER A 674 3.89 14.19 5.30
CA SER A 674 4.98 13.79 6.18
C SER A 674 5.86 14.99 6.53
N GLY A 675 6.13 15.19 7.83
CA GLY A 675 6.93 16.29 8.33
C GLY A 675 6.13 17.54 8.72
N TYR A 676 4.82 17.57 8.48
CA TYR A 676 3.96 18.68 8.87
C TYR A 676 3.76 18.68 10.40
N THR A 677 4.02 19.79 11.08
CA THR A 677 4.06 19.85 12.57
C THR A 677 2.82 20.55 13.16
N PRO A 678 2.53 20.44 14.48
CA PRO A 678 1.45 21.19 15.11
C PRO A 678 1.70 22.69 14.98
N PHE A 679 2.96 23.12 15.08
CA PHE A 679 3.32 24.51 14.88
C PHE A 679 2.99 25.00 13.46
N MET A 680 3.28 24.20 12.42
CA MET A 680 2.87 24.53 11.04
C MET A 680 1.34 24.63 10.88
N LEU A 681 0.56 23.75 11.52
CA LEU A 681 -0.91 23.86 11.55
C LEU A 681 -1.40 25.14 12.23
N ALA A 682 -0.77 25.56 13.33
CA ALA A 682 -1.12 26.80 14.01
C ALA A 682 -0.87 28.03 13.10
N LEU A 683 0.21 28.00 12.30
CA LEU A 683 0.50 29.04 11.32
C LEU A 683 -0.50 29.03 10.15
N GLU A 684 -0.88 27.86 9.65
CA GLU A 684 -1.92 27.71 8.61
C GLU A 684 -3.29 28.26 9.05
N GLY A 685 -3.63 28.09 10.33
CA GLY A 685 -4.86 28.58 10.94
C GLY A 685 -4.86 30.08 11.29
N ASP A 686 -3.76 30.80 11.11
CA ASP A 686 -3.54 32.19 11.58
C ASP A 686 -3.75 32.36 13.10
N GLU A 687 -3.40 31.34 13.88
CA GLU A 687 -3.57 31.28 15.34
C GLU A 687 -2.41 31.95 16.09
N TYR A 688 -2.35 33.28 15.99
CA TYR A 688 -1.24 34.08 16.53
C TYR A 688 -0.92 33.82 18.01
N GLU A 689 -1.93 33.78 18.88
CA GLU A 689 -1.71 33.61 20.32
C GLU A 689 -1.08 32.25 20.65
N ILE A 690 -1.56 31.19 19.98
CA ILE A 690 -1.06 29.83 20.13
C ILE A 690 0.35 29.74 19.55
N ALA A 691 0.56 30.21 18.32
CA ALA A 691 1.86 30.16 17.64
C ALA A 691 2.94 30.96 18.40
N LYS A 692 2.58 32.13 18.93
CA LYS A 692 3.47 32.93 19.78
C LYS A 692 3.84 32.17 21.06
N TYR A 693 2.85 31.59 21.74
CA TYR A 693 3.12 30.80 22.94
C TYR A 693 4.06 29.62 22.65
N MET A 694 3.87 28.92 21.53
CA MET A 694 4.73 27.82 21.11
C MET A 694 6.18 28.24 20.86
N LEU A 695 6.41 29.44 20.30
CA LEU A 695 7.75 30.01 20.12
C LEU A 695 8.39 30.38 21.44
N ASP A 696 7.67 31.13 22.27
CA ASP A 696 8.20 31.71 23.52
C ASP A 696 8.48 30.64 24.59
N HIS A 697 7.61 29.61 24.69
CA HIS A 697 7.61 28.66 25.82
C HIS A 697 7.88 27.20 25.43
N CYS A 698 7.62 26.81 24.17
CA CYS A 698 7.66 25.40 23.74
C CYS A 698 8.77 25.09 22.72
N LYS A 699 9.69 26.02 22.45
CA LYS A 699 10.83 25.85 21.51
C LYS A 699 10.39 25.45 20.09
N ALA A 700 9.32 26.05 19.58
CA ALA A 700 8.92 25.84 18.18
C ALA A 700 10.03 26.24 17.20
N ASP A 701 10.23 25.43 16.16
CA ASP A 701 11.33 25.61 15.19
C ASP A 701 10.83 26.18 13.86
N MET A 702 11.17 27.44 13.59
CA MET A 702 10.88 28.11 12.31
C MET A 702 11.73 27.61 11.14
N LYS A 703 12.79 26.84 11.38
CA LYS A 703 13.67 26.29 10.34
C LYS A 703 13.28 24.89 9.89
N LYS A 704 12.37 24.23 10.60
CA LYS A 704 11.89 22.90 10.25
C LYS A 704 11.06 22.97 8.98
N SER A 705 11.38 22.15 7.98
CA SER A 705 10.70 22.12 6.68
C SER A 705 10.07 20.76 6.41
N TYR A 706 9.06 20.72 5.55
CA TYR A 706 8.54 19.49 4.96
C TYR A 706 8.71 19.51 3.43
N ILE A 707 8.58 18.35 2.78
CA ILE A 707 8.65 18.23 1.31
C ILE A 707 7.22 18.22 0.76
N ASP A 708 6.88 19.16 -0.12
CA ASP A 708 5.59 19.16 -0.80
C ASP A 708 5.50 17.94 -1.74
N PRO A 709 4.54 17.01 -1.52
CA PRO A 709 4.44 15.78 -2.30
C PRO A 709 4.13 16.02 -3.78
N ARG A 710 3.60 17.20 -4.15
CA ARG A 710 3.18 17.51 -5.54
C ARG A 710 4.33 17.93 -6.44
N ASN A 711 5.36 18.57 -5.88
CA ASN A 711 6.45 19.17 -6.66
C ASN A 711 7.86 18.89 -6.10
N GLY A 712 7.95 18.23 -4.94
CA GLY A 712 9.21 17.87 -4.29
C GLY A 712 10.01 19.06 -3.74
N GLN A 713 9.37 20.22 -3.54
CA GLN A 713 10.03 21.40 -2.97
C GLN A 713 9.97 21.39 -1.44
N LEU A 714 11.03 21.93 -0.81
CA LEU A 714 11.03 22.17 0.63
C LEU A 714 10.15 23.38 0.93
N VAL A 715 9.22 23.21 1.85
CA VAL A 715 8.31 24.26 2.33
C VAL A 715 8.65 24.57 3.77
N PHE A 716 8.93 25.85 4.04
CA PHE A 716 9.21 26.35 5.37
C PHE A 716 7.97 27.02 6.00
N PRO A 717 7.93 27.16 7.32
CA PRO A 717 6.87 27.89 8.04
C PRO A 717 6.58 29.29 7.49
N SER A 718 7.60 29.99 6.99
CA SER A 718 7.43 31.27 6.27
C SER A 718 6.57 31.13 5.02
N ASP A 719 6.80 30.09 4.23
CA ASP A 719 6.10 29.84 2.97
C ASP A 719 4.63 29.46 3.22
N ILE A 720 4.37 28.71 4.30
CA ILE A 720 3.01 28.37 4.76
C ILE A 720 2.21 29.66 5.06
N MET A 721 2.78 30.58 5.85
CA MET A 721 2.11 31.84 6.17
C MET A 721 1.84 32.72 4.94
N HIS A 722 2.72 32.66 3.93
CA HIS A 722 2.50 33.38 2.67
C HIS A 722 1.41 32.71 1.82
N HIS A 723 1.45 31.38 1.69
CA HIS A 723 0.51 30.61 0.89
C HIS A 723 -0.93 30.70 1.42
N PHE A 724 -1.09 30.53 2.74
CA PHE A 724 -2.40 30.55 3.41
C PHE A 724 -2.85 31.95 3.86
N GLN A 725 -2.08 32.99 3.54
CA GLN A 725 -2.40 34.38 3.87
C GLN A 725 -2.59 34.64 5.37
N SER A 726 -1.80 34.00 6.23
CA SER A 726 -1.86 34.15 7.69
C SER A 726 -1.39 35.54 8.13
N THR A 727 -2.32 36.50 8.19
CA THR A 727 -2.01 37.92 8.39
C THR A 727 -1.46 38.24 9.78
N LYS A 728 -1.94 37.57 10.82
CA LYS A 728 -1.52 37.82 12.21
C LYS A 728 -0.20 37.11 12.50
N CYS A 729 -0.06 35.86 12.08
CA CYS A 729 1.15 35.06 12.31
C CYS A 729 2.38 35.61 11.58
N LYS A 730 2.23 36.37 10.48
CA LYS A 730 3.36 37.05 9.80
C LYS A 730 4.19 37.95 10.72
N GLN A 731 3.61 38.46 11.81
CA GLN A 731 4.31 39.26 12.81
C GLN A 731 5.39 38.47 13.57
N LEU A 732 5.41 37.13 13.46
CA LEU A 732 6.36 36.25 14.13
C LEU A 732 7.66 36.04 13.34
N ILE A 733 7.80 36.61 12.14
CA ILE A 733 8.97 36.44 11.25
C ILE A 733 10.16 37.36 11.66
N HIS A 734 10.06 38.07 12.79
CA HIS A 734 11.03 39.10 13.18
C HIS A 734 12.24 38.58 13.97
#